data_AF-A0A0Q4Q9D2-F1
#
_entry.id   AF-A0A0Q4Q9D2-F1
#
_cell.length_a   1.000
_cell.length_b   1.000
_cell.length_c   1.000
_cell.angle_alpha   90.00
_cell.angle_beta   90.00
_cell.angle_gamma   90.00
#
_symmetry.space_group_name_H-M   'P 1'
#
loop_
_entity.id
_entity.type
_entity.pdbx_description
1 polymer ?
#
loop_
_entity_poly.entity_id
_entity_poly.type
_entity_poly.pdbx_seq_one_letter_code
_entity_poly.pdbx_strand_id
1 'polypeptide(L)'
;MINIAVICRQGIYDRIATPLTDKATDVTISPPLFQWNEALKYMQEKKVDGIIVEAGVQFYEQIKSFPLPLLVYSGQNQGFGKVSKDWLQSLRTEMASNTDHTDVVKNGGDVPKPVVDVSKTTTQSVSVGLKIAVVASDQKMINLIENFAGLTVVARINNFQEALTDQKNLNGAETLFLEESILSSYQSTIRELKIQQLVEEYKNSKVRVAMLLFERNNPSFMQGLVKKGFYDFLCGNEIKSIDIERIIKVPRAREEVAEYFEEVKVAPVTNAQSEIDSAENPMKTEDVNSPGVIPVEVPSLQVENDYKVKVDKAYEALLKAEKTELLPDIASAELLIDELRNEEKSKYGTRLLMLKSETEYKALSKRAEGLVAEAEHKRTKEVLMEAQDTVFSLTPSHQMDFLKRLEMIEHELVHQTRILDAEAAVVRAEETKSYDDIKAAELALVNLLQADKIQYLSRLDLIKQQQIEEETVKELSATAETNDNRKIVVNSSLTEGVSQEEEACDTLDIDNPINSETNNSKFSKVASQLKRVNSFFTNFVGGMKNETEIPLQDQLVAVGEKVDDLNGSPDDKTEPHFTFSVPHRVIVYSPKGGAGATTVSTELAENAMNNSVGLAEIAYSYGQLAGLLDLKPKYSIADVEEGMEEYAVLNQKYLCAPWVFPVKKSFNEEMLREWLGRSQRAFPGKTVLADLQSQSSPLILMGSHEWATRVIWVVQDTDEHLGMADLQMANLKKMGGEWQKIGLLVQEVSGKKIDWTGVLEVPVIGFLTKDRLSKKWKHTLHTSVNQHLGFISK
;
A
#
# COMPACT_ATOMS: atom_id res chain seq x y z
N MET A 1 -34.53 -17.15 24.86
CA MET A 1 -33.24 -16.73 25.43
C MET A 1 -32.22 -16.97 24.34
N ILE A 2 -31.52 -15.94 23.88
CA ILE A 2 -30.55 -15.96 22.78
C ILE A 2 -29.17 -16.21 23.38
N ASN A 3 -28.48 -17.26 22.94
CA ASN A 3 -27.12 -17.57 23.38
C ASN A 3 -26.12 -17.13 22.31
N ILE A 4 -25.16 -16.29 22.69
CA ILE A 4 -24.18 -15.71 21.76
C ILE A 4 -22.78 -16.13 22.16
N ALA A 5 -22.05 -16.73 21.22
CA ALA A 5 -20.62 -17.00 21.39
C ALA A 5 -19.83 -15.74 21.06
N VAL A 6 -19.02 -15.26 22.02
CA VAL A 6 -18.15 -14.09 21.88
C VAL A 6 -16.70 -14.55 21.75
N ILE A 7 -16.20 -14.52 20.52
CA ILE A 7 -14.87 -15.00 20.14
C ILE A 7 -13.96 -13.79 19.97
N CYS A 8 -13.27 -13.41 21.04
CA CYS A 8 -12.40 -12.24 21.06
C CYS A 8 -11.28 -12.40 22.08
N ARG A 9 -10.26 -11.54 21.97
CA ARG A 9 -9.22 -11.40 23.00
C ARG A 9 -9.81 -10.83 24.28
N GLN A 10 -9.24 -11.22 25.42
CA GLN A 10 -9.70 -10.79 26.75
C GLN A 10 -9.88 -9.27 26.89
N GLY A 11 -8.90 -8.48 26.42
CA GLY A 11 -8.92 -7.02 26.54
C GLY A 11 -9.97 -6.29 25.69
N ILE A 12 -10.67 -7.01 24.81
CA ILE A 12 -11.72 -6.47 23.93
C ILE A 12 -13.11 -6.92 24.39
N TYR A 13 -13.19 -7.96 25.23
CA TYR A 13 -14.44 -8.58 25.65
C TYR A 13 -15.44 -7.59 26.22
N ASP A 14 -15.04 -6.76 27.18
CA ASP A 14 -15.96 -5.79 27.80
C ASP A 14 -16.56 -4.82 26.78
N ARG A 15 -15.79 -4.43 25.76
CA ARG A 15 -16.26 -3.53 24.69
C ARG A 15 -17.32 -4.18 23.81
N ILE A 16 -17.23 -5.49 23.61
CA ILE A 16 -18.21 -6.28 22.86
C ILE A 16 -19.42 -6.62 23.74
N ALA A 17 -19.18 -6.97 25.00
CA ALA A 17 -20.18 -7.44 25.95
C ALA A 17 -21.13 -6.33 26.39
N THR A 18 -20.61 -5.15 26.78
CA THR A 18 -21.41 -4.05 27.33
C THR A 18 -22.61 -3.66 26.44
N PRO A 19 -22.46 -3.45 25.11
CA PRO A 19 -23.59 -3.13 24.24
C PRO A 19 -24.66 -4.22 24.13
N LEU A 20 -24.31 -5.49 24.40
CA LEU A 20 -25.19 -6.64 24.29
C LEU A 20 -25.96 -6.88 25.59
N THR A 21 -25.32 -6.67 26.75
CA THR A 21 -25.88 -7.00 28.06
C THR A 21 -26.62 -5.85 28.72
N ASP A 22 -26.26 -4.60 28.43
CA ASP A 22 -26.77 -3.43 29.18
C ASP A 22 -28.29 -3.21 29.07
N LYS A 23 -28.98 -3.86 28.12
CA LYS A 23 -30.42 -3.63 27.87
C LYS A 23 -31.24 -4.86 27.46
N ALA A 24 -30.63 -6.04 27.35
CA ALA A 24 -31.31 -7.25 26.87
C ALA A 24 -31.28 -8.35 27.93
N THR A 25 -32.39 -8.53 28.65
CA THR A 25 -32.53 -9.60 29.66
C THR A 25 -32.69 -10.99 29.04
N ASP A 26 -32.93 -11.05 27.73
CA ASP A 26 -33.13 -12.26 26.96
C ASP A 26 -31.86 -12.79 26.28
N VAL A 27 -30.71 -12.13 26.48
CA VAL A 27 -29.42 -12.47 25.83
C VAL A 27 -28.43 -13.00 26.86
N THR A 28 -27.87 -14.17 26.57
CA THR A 28 -26.76 -14.78 27.32
C THR A 28 -25.53 -14.81 26.44
N ILE A 29 -24.42 -14.20 26.87
CA ILE A 29 -23.15 -14.22 26.13
C ILE A 29 -22.15 -15.20 26.79
N SER A 30 -21.29 -15.81 25.99
CA SER A 30 -20.17 -16.63 26.48
C SER A 30 -19.13 -15.79 27.22
N PRO A 31 -18.29 -16.38 28.10
CA PRO A 31 -17.00 -15.77 28.43
C PRO A 31 -16.16 -15.55 27.14
N PRO A 32 -15.09 -14.75 27.17
CA PRO A 32 -14.25 -14.54 25.98
C PRO A 32 -13.61 -15.85 25.51
N LEU A 33 -13.91 -16.24 24.27
CA LEU A 33 -13.41 -17.46 23.64
C LEU A 33 -12.26 -17.10 22.68
N PHE A 34 -11.03 -17.07 23.17
CA PHE A 34 -9.86 -16.68 22.37
C PHE A 34 -9.04 -17.86 21.84
N GLN A 35 -9.38 -19.10 22.24
CA GLN A 35 -8.79 -20.33 21.71
C GLN A 35 -9.81 -21.11 20.89
N TRP A 36 -9.36 -21.70 19.78
CA TRP A 36 -10.22 -22.46 18.87
C TRP A 36 -10.96 -23.61 19.58
N ASN A 37 -10.24 -24.38 20.39
CA ASN A 37 -10.81 -25.53 21.09
C ASN A 37 -11.85 -25.12 22.15
N GLU A 38 -11.63 -23.99 22.83
CA GLU A 38 -12.60 -23.44 23.79
C GLU A 38 -13.85 -22.93 23.07
N ALA A 39 -13.66 -22.25 21.94
CA ALA A 39 -14.77 -21.78 21.11
C ALA A 39 -15.63 -22.93 20.60
N LEU A 40 -14.99 -23.97 20.02
CA LEU A 40 -15.67 -25.18 19.57
C LEU A 40 -16.40 -25.88 20.72
N LYS A 41 -15.72 -26.09 21.85
CA LYS A 41 -16.31 -26.75 23.02
C LYS A 41 -17.54 -25.99 23.51
N TYR A 42 -17.46 -24.65 23.60
CA TYR A 42 -18.59 -23.82 23.99
C TYR A 42 -19.76 -23.94 23.00
N MET A 43 -19.49 -23.85 21.69
CA MET A 43 -20.51 -24.00 20.65
C MET A 43 -21.13 -25.40 20.60
N GLN A 44 -20.42 -26.44 21.03
CA GLN A 44 -20.94 -27.80 21.14
C GLN A 44 -21.79 -27.99 22.40
N GLU A 45 -21.36 -27.43 23.53
CA GLU A 45 -22.04 -27.60 24.83
C GLU A 45 -23.24 -26.65 24.99
N LYS A 46 -23.24 -25.52 24.29
CA LYS A 46 -24.29 -24.50 24.33
C LYS A 46 -24.96 -24.42 22.98
N LYS A 47 -26.29 -24.36 22.99
CA LYS A 47 -27.08 -24.07 21.78
C LYS A 47 -26.90 -22.61 21.40
N VAL A 48 -25.87 -22.31 20.61
CA VAL A 48 -25.52 -20.94 20.17
C VAL A 48 -26.43 -20.51 19.03
N ASP A 49 -27.05 -19.34 19.18
CA ASP A 49 -27.98 -18.73 18.23
C ASP A 49 -27.27 -17.69 17.34
N GLY A 50 -26.11 -17.17 17.76
CA GLY A 50 -25.29 -16.26 16.96
C GLY A 50 -23.84 -16.16 17.45
N ILE A 51 -22.95 -15.74 16.55
CA ILE A 51 -21.53 -15.59 16.85
C ILE A 51 -21.12 -14.12 16.69
N ILE A 52 -20.39 -13.61 17.66
CA ILE A 52 -19.64 -12.35 17.53
C ILE A 52 -18.17 -12.68 17.53
N VAL A 53 -17.45 -12.29 16.48
CA VAL A 53 -16.03 -12.58 16.34
C VAL A 53 -15.22 -11.30 16.14
N GLU A 54 -14.13 -11.16 16.88
CA GLU A 54 -13.14 -10.12 16.64
C GLU A 54 -12.30 -10.48 15.41
N ALA A 55 -12.20 -9.57 14.43
CA ALA A 55 -11.47 -9.83 13.18
C ALA A 55 -9.98 -10.19 13.37
N GLY A 56 -9.39 -9.83 14.51
CA GLY A 56 -7.98 -10.11 14.84
C GLY A 56 -7.68 -11.48 15.45
N VAL A 57 -8.68 -12.37 15.65
CA VAL A 57 -8.41 -13.72 16.17
C VAL A 57 -7.83 -14.63 15.08
N GLN A 58 -6.85 -15.46 15.44
CA GLN A 58 -6.07 -16.28 14.48
C GLN A 58 -6.91 -17.26 13.65
N PHE A 59 -8.09 -17.64 14.15
CA PHE A 59 -9.00 -18.59 13.50
C PHE A 59 -10.30 -17.94 13.01
N TYR A 60 -10.25 -16.64 12.71
CA TYR A 60 -11.38 -15.87 12.20
C TYR A 60 -11.98 -16.48 10.92
N GLU A 61 -11.15 -16.91 9.97
CA GLU A 61 -11.62 -17.48 8.69
C GLU A 61 -12.40 -18.78 8.90
N GLN A 62 -11.99 -19.62 9.86
CA GLN A 62 -12.71 -20.82 10.23
C GLN A 62 -14.08 -20.46 10.83
N ILE A 63 -14.14 -19.45 11.70
CA ILE A 63 -15.40 -18.99 12.30
C ILE A 63 -16.35 -18.42 11.26
N LYS A 64 -15.82 -17.64 10.31
CA LYS A 64 -16.60 -17.00 9.25
C LYS A 64 -17.31 -18.01 8.35
N SER A 65 -16.81 -19.25 8.28
CA SER A 65 -17.41 -20.32 7.49
C SER A 65 -18.57 -21.04 8.17
N PHE A 66 -18.86 -20.77 9.45
CA PHE A 66 -19.99 -21.42 10.13
C PHE A 66 -21.34 -20.93 9.57
N PRO A 67 -22.34 -21.82 9.41
CA PRO A 67 -23.68 -21.47 8.96
C PRO A 67 -24.51 -20.88 10.11
N LEU A 68 -23.92 -19.98 10.89
CA LEU A 68 -24.59 -19.29 12.00
C LEU A 68 -24.58 -17.78 11.72
N PRO A 69 -25.61 -17.04 12.16
CA PRO A 69 -25.58 -15.59 12.09
C PRO A 69 -24.31 -15.05 12.75
N LEU A 70 -23.57 -14.23 12.00
CA LEU A 70 -22.24 -13.76 12.39
C LEU A 70 -22.19 -12.24 12.40
N LEU A 71 -21.65 -11.68 13.48
CA LEU A 71 -21.31 -10.26 13.58
C LEU A 71 -19.80 -10.10 13.82
N VAL A 72 -19.15 -9.29 13.00
CA VAL A 72 -17.70 -9.10 13.05
C VAL A 72 -17.37 -7.79 13.77
N TYR A 73 -16.54 -7.86 14.81
CA TYR A 73 -15.98 -6.71 15.49
C TYR A 73 -14.61 -6.35 14.90
N SER A 74 -14.52 -5.20 14.23
CA SER A 74 -13.32 -4.73 13.50
C SER A 74 -12.33 -3.94 14.36
N GLY A 75 -12.56 -3.81 15.67
CA GLY A 75 -11.69 -3.03 16.56
C GLY A 75 -12.10 -1.57 16.77
N GLN A 76 -13.10 -1.07 16.03
CA GLN A 76 -13.61 0.30 16.19
C GLN A 76 -14.82 0.34 17.15
N ASN A 77 -14.74 1.19 18.18
CA ASN A 77 -15.82 1.36 19.15
C ASN A 77 -17.01 2.17 18.58
N GLN A 78 -16.75 3.08 17.64
CA GLN A 78 -17.79 3.96 17.09
C GLN A 78 -18.76 3.14 16.23
N GLY A 79 -20.05 3.16 16.60
CA GLY A 79 -21.12 2.50 15.84
C GLY A 79 -21.39 1.03 16.19
N PHE A 80 -20.45 0.32 16.83
CA PHE A 80 -20.65 -1.11 17.15
C PHE A 80 -21.91 -1.37 17.98
N GLY A 81 -22.20 -0.50 18.95
CA GLY A 81 -23.40 -0.63 19.79
C GLY A 81 -24.73 -0.41 19.06
N LYS A 82 -24.73 0.22 17.87
CA LYS A 82 -25.92 0.29 17.00
C LYS A 82 -26.01 -0.99 16.16
N VAL A 83 -24.92 -1.38 15.53
CA VAL A 83 -24.84 -2.58 14.68
C VAL A 83 -25.20 -3.85 15.47
N SER A 84 -24.72 -3.98 16.70
CA SER A 84 -25.03 -5.13 17.55
C SER A 84 -26.52 -5.21 17.93
N LYS A 85 -27.19 -4.05 18.10
CA LYS A 85 -28.64 -4.02 18.36
C LYS A 85 -29.45 -4.41 17.15
N ASP A 86 -29.09 -3.88 15.98
CA ASP A 86 -29.78 -4.19 14.72
C ASP A 86 -29.64 -5.69 14.40
N TRP A 87 -28.44 -6.25 14.63
CA TRP A 87 -28.16 -7.68 14.48
C TRP A 87 -28.89 -8.56 15.52
N LEU A 88 -28.96 -8.14 16.78
CA LEU A 88 -29.77 -8.83 17.79
C LEU A 88 -31.26 -8.84 17.42
N GLN A 89 -31.76 -7.74 16.83
CA GLN A 89 -33.14 -7.65 16.39
C GLN A 89 -33.42 -8.61 15.23
N SER A 90 -32.50 -8.77 14.27
CA SER A 90 -32.66 -9.74 13.19
C SER A 90 -32.71 -11.18 13.71
N LEU A 91 -31.88 -11.52 14.70
CA LEU A 91 -31.93 -12.83 15.38
C LEU A 91 -33.31 -13.09 16.01
N ARG A 92 -33.87 -12.10 16.71
CA ARG A 92 -35.22 -12.23 17.30
C ARG A 92 -36.29 -12.47 16.24
N THR A 93 -36.23 -11.73 15.13
CA THR A 93 -37.20 -11.87 14.04
C THR A 93 -37.12 -13.26 13.40
N GLU A 94 -35.92 -13.77 13.16
CA GLU A 94 -35.71 -15.11 12.59
C GLU A 94 -36.21 -16.23 13.53
N MET A 95 -35.98 -16.09 14.83
CA MET A 95 -36.51 -17.03 15.82
C MET A 95 -38.04 -16.97 15.91
N ALA A 96 -38.64 -15.78 15.80
CA ALA A 96 -40.09 -15.61 15.82
C ALA A 96 -40.76 -16.17 14.56
N SER A 97 -40.18 -15.97 13.37
CA SER A 97 -40.71 -16.55 12.12
C SER A 97 -40.71 -18.07 12.13
N ASN A 98 -39.77 -18.68 12.87
CA ASN A 98 -39.69 -20.14 13.00
C ASN A 98 -40.70 -20.71 14.01
N THR A 99 -41.37 -19.88 14.81
CA THR A 99 -42.37 -20.34 15.81
C THR A 99 -43.81 -20.26 15.31
N ASP A 100 -44.12 -19.45 14.30
CA ASP A 100 -45.51 -19.21 13.83
C ASP A 100 -46.03 -20.24 12.79
N HIS A 101 -45.24 -21.21 12.38
CA HIS A 101 -45.66 -22.20 11.36
C HIS A 101 -46.34 -23.47 11.91
N THR A 102 -46.66 -23.54 13.21
CA THR A 102 -47.23 -24.76 13.81
C THR A 102 -48.73 -24.75 14.13
N ASP A 103 -49.48 -23.65 13.96
CA ASP A 103 -50.90 -23.62 14.35
C ASP A 103 -51.84 -22.90 13.37
N VAL A 104 -52.13 -23.50 12.20
CA VAL A 104 -53.38 -23.24 11.46
C VAL A 104 -53.91 -24.54 10.82
N VAL A 105 -54.48 -25.43 11.63
CA VAL A 105 -55.50 -26.38 11.15
C VAL A 105 -56.53 -26.61 12.25
N LYS A 106 -57.63 -25.86 12.23
CA LYS A 106 -58.94 -26.27 12.78
C LYS A 106 -60.09 -25.56 12.08
N ASN A 107 -60.81 -26.28 11.21
CA ASN A 107 -62.21 -26.68 11.41
C ASN A 107 -62.96 -26.85 10.09
N GLY A 108 -63.50 -28.05 9.87
CA GLY A 108 -64.51 -28.32 8.85
C GLY A 108 -64.92 -29.79 8.79
N GLY A 109 -66.04 -30.12 9.43
CA GLY A 109 -67.00 -31.12 8.94
C GLY A 109 -66.89 -32.58 9.44
N ASP A 110 -67.88 -32.97 10.23
CA ASP A 110 -68.21 -34.34 10.69
C ASP A 110 -68.47 -35.37 9.58
N VAL A 111 -67.85 -36.57 9.67
CA VAL A 111 -68.40 -37.88 9.23
C VAL A 111 -67.78 -39.00 10.12
N PRO A 112 -68.50 -40.08 10.51
CA PRO A 112 -68.12 -40.96 11.62
C PRO A 112 -67.13 -42.09 11.28
N LYS A 113 -66.39 -42.50 12.32
CA LYS A 113 -65.42 -43.61 12.41
C LYS A 113 -65.86 -44.93 11.74
N PRO A 114 -64.89 -45.77 11.34
CA PRO A 114 -64.68 -46.95 12.17
C PRO A 114 -63.22 -47.23 12.56
N VAL A 115 -63.15 -47.79 13.77
CA VAL A 115 -62.10 -48.48 14.52
C VAL A 115 -61.17 -49.36 13.67
N VAL A 116 -59.83 -49.23 13.82
CA VAL A 116 -58.87 -50.33 14.06
C VAL A 116 -57.62 -49.78 14.78
N ASP A 117 -57.10 -50.65 15.64
CA ASP A 117 -56.08 -50.60 16.67
C ASP A 117 -54.61 -50.49 16.16
N VAL A 118 -53.67 -50.39 17.12
CA VAL A 118 -52.23 -50.76 17.07
C VAL A 118 -51.18 -49.64 16.97
N SER A 119 -50.72 -49.24 18.16
CA SER A 119 -49.32 -49.10 18.65
C SER A 119 -48.26 -48.25 17.91
N LYS A 120 -47.56 -47.45 18.74
CA LYS A 120 -46.24 -46.80 18.56
C LYS A 120 -46.13 -45.75 17.45
N THR A 121 -46.65 -44.57 17.74
CA THR A 121 -46.18 -43.32 17.11
C THR A 121 -45.19 -42.64 18.05
N THR A 122 -43.91 -42.83 17.78
CA THR A 122 -42.87 -41.90 18.23
C THR A 122 -43.22 -40.55 17.62
N THR A 123 -43.56 -39.57 18.44
CA THR A 123 -43.75 -38.18 18.03
C THR A 123 -42.41 -37.67 17.49
N GLN A 124 -42.18 -37.84 16.19
CA GLN A 124 -41.17 -37.08 15.46
C GLN A 124 -41.61 -35.62 15.53
N SER A 125 -40.95 -34.84 16.39
CA SER A 125 -40.94 -33.40 16.28
C SER A 125 -40.46 -33.07 14.88
N VAL A 126 -41.31 -32.49 14.05
CA VAL A 126 -40.92 -31.99 12.73
C VAL A 126 -39.97 -30.82 12.99
N SER A 127 -38.66 -31.06 12.92
CA SER A 127 -37.66 -29.99 13.04
C SER A 127 -37.72 -29.13 11.79
N VAL A 128 -38.16 -27.88 11.95
CA VAL A 128 -38.26 -26.84 10.90
C VAL A 128 -36.86 -26.25 10.61
N GLY A 129 -35.85 -27.10 10.46
CA GLY A 129 -34.48 -26.74 10.08
C GLY A 129 -34.19 -27.13 8.63
N LEU A 130 -33.25 -26.41 8.00
CA LEU A 130 -32.74 -26.70 6.65
C LEU A 130 -32.32 -28.18 6.58
N LYS A 131 -32.90 -28.93 5.64
CA LYS A 131 -32.64 -30.37 5.52
C LYS A 131 -31.30 -30.59 4.86
N ILE A 132 -30.36 -31.19 5.57
CA ILE A 132 -29.00 -31.39 5.07
C ILE A 132 -28.65 -32.88 4.99
N ALA A 133 -27.99 -33.28 3.91
CA ALA A 133 -27.33 -34.57 3.80
C ALA A 133 -25.84 -34.38 4.11
N VAL A 134 -25.32 -35.09 5.11
CA VAL A 134 -23.91 -35.02 5.49
C VAL A 134 -23.18 -36.20 4.87
N VAL A 135 -22.24 -35.91 3.99
CA VAL A 135 -21.39 -36.88 3.32
C VAL A 135 -19.99 -36.80 3.93
N ALA A 136 -19.71 -37.59 4.97
CA ALA A 136 -18.49 -37.50 5.77
C ALA A 136 -18.08 -38.86 6.36
N SER A 137 -16.78 -39.07 6.55
CA SER A 137 -16.20 -40.24 7.24
C SER A 137 -15.89 -39.96 8.70
N ASP A 138 -15.68 -38.69 9.08
CA ASP A 138 -15.42 -38.33 10.47
C ASP A 138 -16.70 -38.19 11.30
N GLN A 139 -16.92 -39.16 12.20
CA GLN A 139 -18.07 -39.16 13.13
C GLN A 139 -18.10 -37.93 14.03
N LYS A 140 -16.95 -37.33 14.38
CA LYS A 140 -16.92 -36.11 15.20
C LYS A 140 -17.49 -34.92 14.44
N MET A 141 -17.23 -34.85 13.13
CA MET A 141 -17.75 -33.81 12.25
C MET A 141 -19.27 -33.98 12.05
N ILE A 142 -19.73 -35.21 11.84
CA ILE A 142 -21.17 -35.53 11.78
C ILE A 142 -21.87 -35.08 13.07
N ASN A 143 -21.34 -35.48 14.22
CA ASN A 143 -21.92 -35.11 15.52
C ASN A 143 -21.90 -33.59 15.76
N LEU A 144 -20.87 -32.88 15.29
CA LEU A 144 -20.80 -31.42 15.37
C LEU A 144 -21.94 -30.78 14.56
N ILE A 145 -22.16 -31.24 13.33
CA ILE A 145 -23.17 -30.69 12.43
C ILE A 145 -24.58 -30.90 12.99
N GLU A 146 -24.82 -32.05 13.62
CA GLU A 146 -26.11 -32.39 14.24
C GLU A 146 -26.46 -31.53 15.44
N ASN A 147 -25.46 -30.93 16.08
CA ASN A 147 -25.68 -30.05 17.22
C ASN A 147 -25.96 -28.59 16.81
N PHE A 148 -25.87 -28.25 15.52
CA PHE A 148 -26.23 -26.90 15.06
C PHE A 148 -27.75 -26.69 15.05
N ALA A 149 -28.19 -25.62 15.71
CA ALA A 149 -29.58 -25.20 15.64
C ALA A 149 -29.95 -24.75 14.22
N GLY A 150 -31.16 -25.08 13.76
CA GLY A 150 -31.64 -24.69 12.43
C GLY A 150 -31.24 -25.62 11.28
N LEU A 151 -30.45 -26.67 11.54
CA LEU A 151 -30.16 -27.74 10.59
C LEU A 151 -30.89 -29.02 10.99
N THR A 152 -31.46 -29.72 10.01
CA THR A 152 -32.01 -31.06 10.18
C THR A 152 -31.19 -32.01 9.31
N VAL A 153 -30.29 -32.81 9.92
CA VAL A 153 -29.56 -33.84 9.18
C VAL A 153 -30.53 -34.95 8.79
N VAL A 154 -30.85 -35.04 7.49
CA VAL A 154 -31.80 -36.02 6.95
C VAL A 154 -31.11 -37.26 6.40
N ALA A 155 -29.83 -37.18 6.06
CA ALA A 155 -29.03 -38.31 5.60
C ALA A 155 -27.58 -38.21 6.07
N ARG A 156 -26.98 -39.38 6.33
CA ARG A 156 -25.57 -39.55 6.66
C ARG A 156 -24.99 -40.54 5.66
N ILE A 157 -23.98 -40.13 4.92
CA ILE A 157 -23.40 -40.92 3.83
C ILE A 157 -21.90 -40.92 4.01
N ASN A 158 -21.28 -42.09 4.12
CA ASN A 158 -19.85 -42.15 4.41
C ASN A 158 -18.99 -42.26 3.14
N ASN A 159 -19.64 -42.29 1.98
CA ASN A 159 -19.04 -42.48 0.67
C ASN A 159 -19.67 -41.54 -0.35
N PHE A 160 -18.85 -40.73 -1.01
CA PHE A 160 -19.32 -39.78 -2.01
C PHE A 160 -20.02 -40.44 -3.20
N GLN A 161 -19.60 -41.63 -3.63
CA GLN A 161 -20.24 -42.34 -4.73
C GLN A 161 -21.68 -42.75 -4.39
N GLU A 162 -21.94 -43.17 -3.15
CA GLU A 162 -23.29 -43.51 -2.68
C GLU A 162 -24.23 -42.31 -2.67
N ALA A 163 -23.70 -41.10 -2.44
CA ALA A 163 -24.46 -39.86 -2.52
C ALA A 163 -24.79 -39.46 -3.96
N LEU A 164 -23.93 -39.80 -4.93
CA LEU A 164 -24.14 -39.48 -6.35
C LEU A 164 -25.06 -40.47 -7.06
N THR A 165 -24.98 -41.75 -6.74
CA THR A 165 -25.67 -42.80 -7.52
C THR A 165 -27.12 -43.03 -7.13
N ASP A 166 -27.57 -42.63 -5.93
CA ASP A 166 -28.95 -42.84 -5.50
C ASP A 166 -29.51 -41.62 -4.75
N GLN A 167 -30.37 -40.88 -5.43
CA GLN A 167 -31.05 -39.71 -4.87
C GLN A 167 -31.90 -40.06 -3.64
N LYS A 168 -32.33 -41.32 -3.48
CA LYS A 168 -33.05 -41.77 -2.27
C LYS A 168 -32.16 -41.72 -1.04
N ASN A 169 -30.85 -41.90 -1.19
CA ASN A 169 -29.89 -41.81 -0.07
C ASN A 169 -29.79 -40.40 0.51
N LEU A 170 -30.15 -39.37 -0.26
CA LEU A 170 -30.16 -37.98 0.21
C LEU A 170 -31.37 -37.65 1.08
N ASN A 171 -32.37 -38.55 1.17
CA ASN A 171 -33.55 -38.45 2.03
C ASN A 171 -34.27 -37.07 1.99
N GLY A 172 -34.37 -36.48 0.79
CA GLY A 172 -35.01 -35.18 0.61
C GLY A 172 -34.21 -34.00 1.20
N ALA A 173 -32.89 -34.12 1.29
CA ALA A 173 -32.00 -33.02 1.64
C ALA A 173 -32.13 -31.87 0.64
N GLU A 174 -32.17 -30.66 1.17
CA GLU A 174 -32.17 -29.39 0.44
C GLU A 174 -30.74 -28.95 0.12
N THR A 175 -29.76 -29.40 0.92
CA THR A 175 -28.33 -29.15 0.67
C THR A 175 -27.44 -30.31 1.11
N LEU A 176 -26.20 -30.32 0.60
CA LEU A 176 -25.19 -31.33 0.87
C LEU A 176 -24.02 -30.70 1.62
N PHE A 177 -23.65 -31.29 2.75
CA PHE A 177 -22.39 -31.03 3.43
C PHE A 177 -21.44 -32.16 3.06
N LEU A 178 -20.28 -31.85 2.48
CA LEU A 178 -19.33 -32.85 1.98
C LEU A 178 -17.97 -32.68 2.68
N GLU A 179 -17.46 -33.76 3.28
CA GLU A 179 -16.10 -33.79 3.84
C GLU A 179 -15.11 -34.05 2.71
N GLU A 180 -14.04 -33.25 2.62
CA GLU A 180 -13.07 -33.37 1.54
C GLU A 180 -12.31 -34.71 1.55
N SER A 181 -12.14 -35.31 2.73
CA SER A 181 -11.39 -36.57 2.91
C SER A 181 -12.08 -37.80 2.30
N ILE A 182 -13.39 -37.75 2.08
CA ILE A 182 -14.16 -38.86 1.52
C ILE A 182 -14.19 -38.89 -0.01
N LEU A 183 -13.59 -37.88 -0.64
CA LEU A 183 -13.34 -37.88 -2.07
C LEU A 183 -12.08 -38.71 -2.32
N SER A 184 -12.19 -39.70 -3.19
CA SER A 184 -11.00 -40.49 -3.56
C SER A 184 -9.96 -39.58 -4.21
N SER A 185 -8.67 -39.94 -4.13
CA SER A 185 -7.57 -39.13 -4.71
C SER A 185 -7.71 -38.86 -6.21
N TYR A 186 -8.55 -39.63 -6.91
CA TYR A 186 -8.87 -39.47 -8.33
C TYR A 186 -10.11 -38.61 -8.61
N GLN A 187 -10.93 -38.30 -7.60
CA GLN A 187 -12.12 -37.47 -7.74
C GLN A 187 -11.77 -36.00 -7.49
N SER A 188 -12.43 -35.10 -8.20
CA SER A 188 -12.26 -33.66 -8.01
C SER A 188 -12.67 -33.27 -6.59
N THR A 189 -11.82 -32.54 -5.86
CA THR A 189 -12.17 -31.99 -4.54
C THR A 189 -13.35 -31.02 -4.65
N ILE A 190 -14.04 -30.71 -3.56
CA ILE A 190 -15.12 -29.69 -3.54
C ILE A 190 -14.61 -28.37 -4.12
N ARG A 191 -13.38 -28.02 -3.75
CA ARG A 191 -12.69 -26.83 -4.24
C ARG A 191 -12.50 -26.90 -5.76
N GLU A 192 -12.01 -28.02 -6.28
CA GLU A 192 -11.83 -28.25 -7.72
C GLU A 192 -13.15 -28.24 -8.51
N LEU A 193 -14.21 -28.85 -7.97
CA LEU A 193 -15.54 -28.85 -8.58
C LEU A 193 -16.13 -27.43 -8.65
N LYS A 194 -15.93 -26.61 -7.62
CA LYS A 194 -16.39 -25.22 -7.62
C LYS A 194 -15.63 -24.36 -8.63
N ILE A 195 -14.33 -24.63 -8.79
CA ILE A 195 -13.52 -24.04 -9.85
C ILE A 195 -14.07 -24.43 -11.23
N GLN A 196 -14.31 -25.72 -11.47
CA GLN A 196 -14.87 -26.20 -12.74
C GLN A 196 -16.24 -25.58 -13.04
N GLN A 197 -17.12 -25.46 -12.04
CA GLN A 197 -18.43 -24.82 -12.20
C GLN A 197 -18.29 -23.35 -12.63
N LEU A 198 -17.43 -22.57 -11.95
CA LEU A 198 -17.21 -21.16 -12.27
C LEU A 198 -16.56 -20.98 -13.64
N VAL A 199 -15.64 -21.87 -14.02
CA VAL A 199 -15.07 -21.86 -15.37
C VAL A 199 -16.16 -22.14 -16.42
N GLU A 200 -16.96 -23.17 -16.21
CA GLU A 200 -18.01 -23.60 -17.16
C GLU A 200 -19.13 -22.57 -17.32
N GLU A 201 -19.52 -21.90 -16.23
CA GLU A 201 -20.55 -20.85 -16.21
C GLU A 201 -20.12 -19.61 -17.02
N TYR A 202 -18.83 -19.30 -17.02
CA TYR A 202 -18.32 -18.05 -17.59
C TYR A 202 -17.47 -18.24 -18.85
N LYS A 203 -17.16 -19.47 -19.28
CA LYS A 203 -16.32 -19.74 -20.48
C LYS A 203 -16.85 -19.12 -21.78
N ASN A 204 -18.17 -18.90 -21.87
CA ASN A 204 -18.83 -18.28 -23.01
C ASN A 204 -19.24 -16.81 -22.74
N SER A 205 -18.92 -16.30 -21.55
CA SER A 205 -19.19 -14.92 -21.19
C SER A 205 -18.01 -14.04 -21.64
N LYS A 206 -18.26 -12.77 -21.95
CA LYS A 206 -17.18 -11.77 -22.09
C LYS A 206 -16.59 -11.33 -20.73
N VAL A 207 -17.03 -11.97 -19.64
CA VAL A 207 -16.68 -11.61 -18.27
C VAL A 207 -15.43 -12.40 -17.88
N ARG A 208 -14.42 -11.67 -17.40
CA ARG A 208 -13.18 -12.27 -16.90
C ARG A 208 -13.46 -12.97 -15.57
N VAL A 209 -13.04 -14.23 -15.44
CA VAL A 209 -13.12 -14.96 -14.17
C VAL A 209 -11.75 -14.95 -13.50
N ALA A 210 -11.63 -14.20 -12.41
CA ALA A 210 -10.49 -14.29 -11.51
C ALA A 210 -10.83 -15.26 -10.37
N MET A 211 -10.04 -16.33 -10.21
CA MET A 211 -10.20 -17.29 -9.11
C MET A 211 -9.06 -17.16 -8.11
N LEU A 212 -9.39 -16.74 -6.89
CA LEU A 212 -8.45 -16.60 -5.77
C LEU A 212 -8.36 -17.94 -5.02
N LEU A 213 -7.25 -18.66 -5.19
CA LEU A 213 -6.95 -19.86 -4.42
C LEU A 213 -5.93 -19.50 -3.33
N PHE A 214 -6.35 -19.57 -2.07
CA PHE A 214 -5.47 -19.26 -0.94
C PHE A 214 -4.28 -20.22 -0.89
N GLU A 215 -3.07 -19.64 -0.83
CA GLU A 215 -1.82 -20.33 -0.59
C GLU A 215 -1.92 -21.25 0.65
N ARG A 216 -1.87 -22.55 0.40
CA ARG A 216 -1.04 -23.41 1.24
C ARG A 216 0.07 -23.90 0.34
N ASN A 217 1.30 -23.73 0.79
CA ASN A 217 2.51 -24.30 0.19
C ASN A 217 2.43 -25.84 0.31
N ASN A 218 1.51 -26.46 -0.44
CA ASN A 218 1.17 -27.87 -0.35
C ASN A 218 1.48 -28.53 -1.71
N PRO A 219 2.69 -29.10 -1.86
CA PRO A 219 3.11 -29.77 -3.09
C PRO A 219 2.12 -30.83 -3.59
N SER A 220 1.42 -31.54 -2.68
CA SER A 220 0.45 -32.57 -3.09
C SER A 220 -0.77 -32.00 -3.78
N PHE A 221 -1.19 -30.79 -3.41
CA PHE A 221 -2.30 -30.08 -4.06
C PHE A 221 -1.91 -29.66 -5.48
N MET A 222 -0.71 -29.08 -5.65
CA MET A 222 -0.20 -28.69 -6.96
C MET A 222 0.01 -29.90 -7.89
N GLN A 223 0.57 -31.00 -7.36
CA GLN A 223 0.66 -32.27 -8.07
C GLN A 223 -0.73 -32.82 -8.45
N GLY A 224 -1.74 -32.66 -7.60
CA GLY A 224 -3.12 -33.03 -7.88
C GLY A 224 -3.73 -32.25 -9.05
N LEU A 225 -3.54 -30.93 -9.08
CA LEU A 225 -4.01 -30.07 -10.18
C LEU A 225 -3.35 -30.42 -11.51
N VAL A 226 -2.04 -30.69 -11.51
CA VAL A 226 -1.29 -31.13 -12.70
C VAL A 226 -1.76 -32.51 -13.16
N LYS A 227 -1.83 -33.50 -12.25
CA LYS A 227 -2.24 -34.87 -12.56
C LYS A 227 -3.66 -34.98 -13.11
N LYS A 228 -4.56 -34.07 -12.70
CA LYS A 228 -5.95 -34.03 -13.17
C LYS A 228 -6.15 -33.21 -14.45
N GLY A 229 -5.07 -32.79 -15.13
CA GLY A 229 -5.12 -32.10 -16.42
C GLY A 229 -5.62 -30.65 -16.35
N PHE A 230 -5.67 -30.06 -15.15
CA PHE A 230 -6.16 -28.70 -14.95
C PHE A 230 -5.22 -27.66 -15.57
N TYR A 231 -3.92 -27.95 -15.55
CA TYR A 231 -2.89 -27.13 -16.20
C TYR A 231 -3.02 -27.18 -17.73
N ASP A 232 -3.22 -28.36 -18.31
CA ASP A 232 -3.43 -28.52 -19.75
C ASP A 232 -4.72 -27.82 -20.23
N PHE A 233 -5.76 -27.80 -19.41
CA PHE A 233 -6.99 -27.04 -19.67
C PHE A 233 -6.75 -25.52 -19.72
N LEU A 234 -5.96 -24.98 -18.78
CA LEU A 234 -5.61 -23.55 -18.76
C LEU A 234 -4.75 -23.17 -19.98
N CYS A 235 -3.78 -24.03 -20.35
CA CYS A 235 -2.90 -23.81 -21.51
C CYS A 235 -3.62 -23.97 -22.85
N GLY A 236 -4.58 -24.89 -22.96
CA GLY A 236 -5.26 -25.22 -24.22
C GLY A 236 -6.35 -24.24 -24.67
N ASN A 237 -6.80 -23.33 -23.80
CA ASN A 237 -7.88 -22.37 -24.08
C ASN A 237 -7.40 -20.93 -24.30
N GLU A 238 -6.12 -20.72 -24.66
CA GLU A 238 -5.52 -19.39 -24.90
C GLU A 238 -5.70 -18.38 -23.75
N ILE A 239 -5.84 -18.87 -22.51
CA ILE A 239 -5.97 -18.00 -21.33
C ILE A 239 -4.62 -17.30 -21.12
N LYS A 240 -4.56 -15.99 -21.38
CA LYS A 240 -3.31 -15.22 -21.31
C LYS A 240 -2.91 -15.03 -19.86
N SER A 241 -1.63 -14.76 -19.58
CA SER A 241 -1.15 -14.50 -18.21
C SER A 241 -1.84 -13.30 -17.55
N ILE A 242 -2.47 -12.41 -18.32
CA ILE A 242 -3.28 -11.29 -17.81
C ILE A 242 -4.73 -11.67 -17.48
N ASP A 243 -5.19 -12.82 -17.97
CA ASP A 243 -6.53 -13.38 -17.72
C ASP A 243 -6.56 -14.23 -16.43
N ILE A 244 -5.41 -14.47 -15.80
CA ILE A 244 -5.24 -15.17 -14.50
C ILE A 244 -4.72 -14.16 -13.46
N GLU A 245 -5.57 -13.65 -12.57
CA GLU A 245 -5.10 -12.82 -11.44
C GLU A 245 -4.42 -13.71 -10.36
N ARG A 246 -3.11 -13.49 -10.20
CA ARG A 246 -2.16 -14.18 -9.31
C ARG A 246 -2.56 -14.17 -7.82
N ILE A 247 -2.87 -15.35 -7.24
CA ILE A 247 -2.54 -15.72 -5.82
C ILE A 247 -1.94 -17.14 -5.74
N ILE A 248 -1.44 -17.68 -6.84
CA ILE A 248 -0.45 -18.78 -6.81
C ILE A 248 0.65 -18.37 -7.77
N LYS A 249 1.91 -18.62 -7.41
CA LYS A 249 3.01 -18.64 -8.39
C LYS A 249 2.77 -19.84 -9.29
N VAL A 250 1.86 -19.69 -10.27
CA VAL A 250 1.62 -20.72 -11.28
C VAL A 250 2.86 -20.74 -12.16
N PRO A 251 3.54 -21.89 -12.25
CA PRO A 251 4.66 -22.09 -13.16
C PRO A 251 4.26 -21.66 -14.58
N ARG A 252 5.00 -20.73 -15.16
CA ARG A 252 4.67 -20.11 -16.47
C ARG A 252 5.03 -20.99 -17.64
N ALA A 253 5.86 -22.00 -17.39
CA ALA A 253 6.33 -22.97 -18.35
C ALA A 253 6.37 -24.36 -17.70
N ARG A 254 6.35 -25.42 -18.50
CA ARG A 254 6.33 -26.81 -18.02
C ARG A 254 7.61 -27.16 -17.25
N GLU A 255 8.69 -26.46 -17.54
CA GLU A 255 10.00 -26.57 -16.91
C GLU A 255 9.98 -26.06 -15.46
N GLU A 256 9.12 -25.07 -15.15
CA GLU A 256 8.97 -24.52 -13.80
C GLU A 256 8.14 -25.43 -12.88
N VAL A 257 7.44 -26.44 -13.42
CA VAL A 257 6.82 -27.52 -12.64
C VAL A 257 7.67 -28.80 -12.56
N ALA A 258 8.82 -28.84 -13.25
CA ALA A 258 9.68 -30.03 -13.35
C ALA A 258 10.05 -30.61 -11.96
N GLU A 259 10.29 -29.73 -10.99
CA GLU A 259 10.66 -30.07 -9.61
C GLU A 259 9.53 -30.74 -8.80
N TYR A 260 8.27 -30.63 -9.25
CA TYR A 260 7.11 -31.26 -8.60
C TYR A 260 6.78 -32.63 -9.19
N PHE A 261 7.40 -33.01 -10.31
CA PHE A 261 7.37 -34.38 -10.78
C PHE A 261 8.36 -35.17 -9.92
N GLU A 262 7.88 -36.09 -9.09
CA GLU A 262 8.77 -37.11 -8.55
C GLU A 262 9.32 -37.88 -9.75
N GLU A 263 10.62 -37.73 -10.02
CA GLU A 263 11.33 -38.72 -10.82
C GLU A 263 11.11 -40.06 -10.11
N VAL A 264 10.28 -40.91 -10.73
CA VAL A 264 10.28 -42.33 -10.44
C VAL A 264 11.71 -42.77 -10.69
N LYS A 265 12.52 -42.86 -9.62
CA LYS A 265 13.80 -43.54 -9.65
C LYS A 265 13.51 -44.98 -10.01
N VAL A 266 13.49 -45.26 -11.30
CA VAL A 266 13.58 -46.62 -11.81
C VAL A 266 14.93 -47.10 -11.32
N ALA A 267 14.90 -48.01 -10.35
CA ALA A 267 16.10 -48.68 -9.88
C ALA A 267 16.89 -49.19 -11.09
N PRO A 268 18.22 -49.07 -11.11
CA PRO A 268 19.02 -49.54 -12.22
C PRO A 268 18.73 -51.02 -12.40
N VAL A 269 18.12 -51.37 -13.54
CA VAL A 269 18.04 -52.74 -14.01
C VAL A 269 19.49 -53.17 -14.19
N THR A 270 19.98 -53.96 -13.25
CA THR A 270 21.25 -54.65 -13.38
C THR A 270 21.15 -55.50 -14.63
N ASN A 271 21.96 -55.17 -15.64
CA ASN A 271 22.22 -55.98 -16.81
C ASN A 271 22.70 -57.36 -16.37
N ALA A 272 21.79 -58.32 -16.29
CA ALA A 272 22.11 -59.72 -16.47
C ALA A 272 22.20 -59.95 -17.98
N GLN A 273 23.36 -59.65 -18.56
CA GLN A 273 23.73 -60.19 -19.87
C GLN A 273 24.03 -61.67 -19.65
N SER A 274 23.01 -62.49 -19.92
CA SER A 274 23.12 -63.93 -19.99
C SER A 274 24.09 -64.33 -21.10
N GLU A 275 25.07 -65.15 -20.74
CA GLU A 275 25.62 -66.18 -21.61
C GLU A 275 24.47 -66.98 -22.25
N ILE A 276 24.60 -67.29 -23.53
CA ILE A 276 24.34 -68.58 -24.19
C ILE A 276 24.14 -68.29 -25.69
N ASP A 277 25.24 -68.43 -26.44
CA ASP A 277 25.21 -68.84 -27.84
C ASP A 277 25.74 -70.28 -27.86
N SER A 278 24.89 -71.23 -28.27
CA SER A 278 25.23 -72.51 -28.93
C SER A 278 24.00 -73.41 -28.93
N ALA A 279 23.34 -73.56 -30.07
CA ALA A 279 23.07 -74.86 -30.70
C ALA A 279 22.01 -74.76 -31.79
N GLU A 280 22.33 -75.44 -32.87
CA GLU A 280 21.61 -75.58 -34.12
C GLU A 280 20.24 -76.30 -33.99
N ASN A 281 19.37 -75.97 -34.95
CA ASN A 281 18.17 -76.66 -35.46
C ASN A 281 18.25 -78.22 -35.52
N PRO A 282 17.17 -78.99 -35.87
CA PRO A 282 15.78 -78.61 -36.24
C PRO A 282 14.64 -79.58 -35.77
N MET A 283 13.40 -79.23 -36.17
CA MET A 283 12.33 -80.14 -36.61
C MET A 283 11.47 -80.89 -35.57
N LYS A 284 10.18 -80.50 -35.43
CA LYS A 284 9.01 -81.36 -35.73
C LYS A 284 7.67 -80.63 -35.58
N THR A 285 6.78 -81.03 -36.49
CA THR A 285 5.36 -80.74 -36.71
C THR A 285 4.46 -81.06 -35.51
N GLU A 286 3.36 -80.32 -35.34
CA GLU A 286 1.98 -80.84 -35.35
C GLU A 286 0.91 -79.74 -35.21
N ASP A 287 -0.23 -80.00 -35.85
CA ASP A 287 -1.46 -79.22 -35.98
C ASP A 287 -2.14 -78.80 -34.66
N VAL A 288 -2.77 -77.61 -34.61
CA VAL A 288 -4.18 -77.43 -34.17
C VAL A 288 -4.77 -76.14 -34.78
N ASN A 289 -5.92 -76.28 -35.44
CA ASN A 289 -6.83 -75.24 -35.92
C ASN A 289 -7.47 -74.40 -34.79
N SER A 290 -7.46 -73.06 -34.90
CA SER A 290 -8.68 -72.22 -34.73
C SER A 290 -8.45 -70.75 -35.15
N PRO A 291 -9.50 -70.06 -35.67
CA PRO A 291 -9.35 -68.84 -36.47
C PRO A 291 -9.56 -67.56 -35.66
N GLY A 292 -8.80 -66.51 -36.00
CA GLY A 292 -9.05 -65.16 -35.51
C GLY A 292 -7.80 -64.27 -35.44
N VAL A 293 -7.04 -64.16 -36.52
CA VAL A 293 -5.94 -63.18 -36.61
C VAL A 293 -6.40 -62.04 -37.50
N ILE A 294 -6.63 -60.89 -36.88
CA ILE A 294 -6.71 -59.58 -37.54
C ILE A 294 -5.38 -59.38 -38.28
N PRO A 295 -5.36 -59.03 -39.58
CA PRO A 295 -4.11 -58.79 -40.28
C PRO A 295 -3.44 -57.56 -39.67
N VAL A 296 -2.33 -57.77 -38.95
CA VAL A 296 -1.37 -56.70 -38.67
C VAL A 296 -0.68 -56.44 -40.01
N GLU A 297 -1.07 -55.36 -40.69
CA GLU A 297 -0.35 -54.85 -41.85
C GLU A 297 1.09 -54.55 -41.42
N VAL A 298 2.02 -55.40 -41.84
CA VAL A 298 3.45 -55.10 -41.79
C VAL A 298 3.69 -54.02 -42.85
N PRO A 299 4.15 -52.81 -42.49
CA PRO A 299 4.44 -51.76 -43.46
C PRO A 299 5.47 -52.27 -44.48
N SER A 300 5.21 -52.08 -45.77
CA SER A 300 6.17 -52.47 -46.82
C SER A 300 7.53 -51.79 -46.59
N LEU A 301 8.64 -52.50 -46.83
CA LEU A 301 10.03 -51.99 -46.71
C LEU A 301 10.26 -50.63 -47.38
N GLN A 302 9.48 -50.30 -48.41
CA GLN A 302 9.51 -49.01 -49.12
C GLN A 302 9.11 -47.83 -48.20
N VAL A 303 8.07 -48.01 -47.37
CA VAL A 303 7.52 -46.99 -46.47
C VAL A 303 8.52 -46.62 -45.37
N GLU A 304 9.26 -47.61 -44.87
CA GLU A 304 10.26 -47.38 -43.83
C GLU A 304 11.51 -46.68 -44.39
N ASN A 305 11.86 -46.96 -45.65
CA ASN A 305 12.98 -46.31 -46.33
C ASN A 305 12.65 -44.84 -46.67
N ASP A 306 11.43 -44.56 -47.12
CA ASP A 306 10.94 -43.19 -47.37
C ASP A 306 10.89 -42.37 -46.08
N TYR A 307 10.48 -43.00 -44.97
CA TYR A 307 10.47 -42.35 -43.66
C TYR A 307 11.89 -41.99 -43.19
N LYS A 308 12.87 -42.88 -43.39
CA LYS A 308 14.27 -42.62 -43.02
C LYS A 308 14.85 -41.41 -43.76
N VAL A 309 14.51 -41.22 -45.04
CA VAL A 309 14.90 -40.03 -45.82
C VAL A 309 14.28 -38.74 -45.25
N LYS A 310 13.05 -38.80 -44.72
CA LYS A 310 12.43 -37.64 -44.04
C LYS A 310 13.15 -37.28 -42.74
N VAL A 311 13.50 -38.30 -41.95
CA VAL A 311 14.27 -38.11 -40.71
C VAL A 311 15.63 -37.46 -40.99
N ASP A 312 16.37 -37.96 -41.99
CA ASP A 312 17.68 -37.40 -42.36
C ASP A 312 17.56 -35.93 -42.82
N LYS A 313 16.54 -35.61 -43.64
CA LYS A 313 16.29 -34.21 -44.08
C LYS A 313 15.95 -33.28 -42.93
N ALA A 314 15.10 -33.72 -41.99
CA ALA A 314 14.74 -32.92 -40.82
C ALA A 314 15.96 -32.69 -39.91
N TYR A 315 16.82 -33.70 -39.76
CA TYR A 315 18.05 -33.59 -38.99
C TYR A 315 19.07 -32.62 -39.61
N GLU A 316 19.29 -32.69 -40.93
CA GLU A 316 20.16 -31.74 -41.64
C GLU A 316 19.63 -30.29 -41.57
N ALA A 317 18.31 -30.10 -41.68
CA ALA A 317 17.69 -28.78 -41.52
C ALA A 317 17.87 -28.23 -40.09
N LEU A 318 17.73 -29.09 -39.07
CA LEU A 318 18.01 -28.73 -37.68
C LEU A 318 19.48 -28.34 -37.49
N LEU A 319 20.44 -29.13 -38.01
CA LEU A 319 21.87 -28.79 -37.94
C LEU A 319 22.18 -27.47 -38.64
N LYS A 320 21.53 -27.19 -39.77
CA LYS A 320 21.66 -25.90 -40.46
C LYS A 320 21.10 -24.76 -39.61
N ALA A 321 19.93 -24.94 -39.00
CA ALA A 321 19.34 -23.96 -38.09
C ALA A 321 20.26 -23.67 -36.89
N GLU A 322 20.83 -24.71 -36.27
CA GLU A 322 21.76 -24.56 -35.15
C GLU A 322 23.06 -23.86 -35.53
N LYS A 323 23.56 -24.11 -36.74
CA LYS A 323 24.79 -23.49 -37.22
C LYS A 323 24.61 -22.02 -37.60
N THR A 324 23.44 -21.68 -38.11
CA THR A 324 23.16 -20.34 -38.65
C THR A 324 22.51 -19.42 -37.62
N GLU A 325 21.73 -19.99 -36.69
CA GLU A 325 20.91 -19.25 -35.73
C GLU A 325 19.99 -18.23 -36.43
N LEU A 326 19.50 -18.56 -37.62
CA LEU A 326 18.62 -17.69 -38.42
C LEU A 326 17.17 -18.16 -38.33
N LEU A 327 16.24 -17.23 -38.03
CA LEU A 327 14.80 -17.52 -37.97
C LEU A 327 14.24 -18.22 -39.22
N PRO A 328 14.65 -17.88 -40.46
CA PRO A 328 14.22 -18.63 -41.65
C PRO A 328 14.67 -20.10 -41.67
N ASP A 329 15.87 -20.40 -41.17
CA ASP A 329 16.39 -21.77 -41.11
C ASP A 329 15.70 -22.56 -39.98
N ILE A 330 15.37 -21.91 -38.86
CA ILE A 330 14.56 -22.47 -37.77
C ILE A 330 13.14 -22.81 -38.26
N ALA A 331 12.47 -21.89 -38.96
CA ALA A 331 11.15 -22.14 -39.53
C ALA A 331 11.16 -23.27 -40.57
N SER A 332 12.24 -23.38 -41.35
CA SER A 332 12.42 -24.48 -42.31
C SER A 332 12.59 -25.84 -41.60
N ALA A 333 13.32 -25.87 -40.50
CA ALA A 333 13.46 -27.08 -39.68
C ALA A 333 12.15 -27.46 -38.96
N GLU A 334 11.36 -26.48 -38.51
CA GLU A 334 10.06 -26.68 -37.85
C GLU A 334 9.10 -27.45 -38.78
N LEU A 335 8.95 -27.00 -40.02
CA LEU A 335 8.12 -27.64 -41.04
C LEU A 335 8.52 -29.10 -41.29
N LEU A 336 9.82 -29.40 -41.35
CA LEU A 336 10.32 -30.75 -41.61
C LEU A 336 10.20 -31.67 -40.40
N ILE A 337 10.38 -31.14 -39.18
CA ILE A 337 10.21 -31.89 -37.93
C ILE A 337 8.74 -32.21 -37.68
N ASP A 338 7.83 -31.33 -38.08
CA ASP A 338 6.39 -31.54 -37.92
C ASP A 338 5.84 -32.73 -38.71
N GLU A 339 6.52 -33.14 -39.78
CA GLU A 339 6.19 -34.31 -40.61
C GLU A 339 6.66 -35.65 -40.03
N LEU A 340 7.42 -35.66 -38.92
CA LEU A 340 7.98 -36.88 -38.32
C LEU A 340 6.97 -37.61 -37.41
N ARG A 341 7.22 -38.90 -37.16
CA ARG A 341 6.49 -39.68 -36.15
C ARG A 341 6.82 -39.15 -34.74
N ASN A 342 5.96 -39.48 -33.78
CA ASN A 342 5.98 -38.89 -32.43
C ASN A 342 7.33 -38.98 -31.71
N GLU A 343 8.08 -40.06 -31.90
CA GLU A 343 9.35 -40.27 -31.20
C GLU A 343 10.45 -39.32 -31.70
N GLU A 344 10.67 -39.24 -33.02
CA GLU A 344 11.63 -38.30 -33.61
C GLU A 344 11.15 -36.85 -33.53
N LYS A 345 9.84 -36.62 -33.69
CA LYS A 345 9.23 -35.29 -33.54
C LYS A 345 9.46 -34.73 -32.14
N SER A 346 9.29 -35.56 -31.11
CA SER A 346 9.59 -35.17 -29.73
C SER A 346 11.08 -34.83 -29.54
N LYS A 347 11.97 -35.71 -30.04
CA LYS A 347 13.42 -35.56 -29.92
C LYS A 347 13.94 -34.30 -30.59
N TYR A 348 13.60 -34.08 -31.85
CA TYR A 348 14.10 -32.92 -32.62
C TYR A 348 13.31 -31.65 -32.33
N GLY A 349 12.01 -31.77 -32.04
CA GLY A 349 11.16 -30.62 -31.67
C GLY A 349 11.60 -29.93 -30.39
N THR A 350 12.00 -30.69 -29.37
CA THR A 350 12.52 -30.12 -28.11
C THR A 350 13.81 -29.31 -28.35
N ARG A 351 14.70 -29.83 -29.19
CA ARG A 351 15.97 -29.19 -29.53
C ARG A 351 15.76 -27.93 -30.38
N LEU A 352 14.85 -27.98 -31.36
CA LEU A 352 14.47 -26.82 -32.17
C LEU A 352 13.80 -25.72 -31.33
N LEU A 353 12.96 -26.10 -30.36
CA LEU A 353 12.28 -25.16 -29.48
C LEU A 353 13.27 -24.36 -28.62
N MET A 354 14.30 -25.02 -28.07
CA MET A 354 15.38 -24.34 -27.35
C MET A 354 16.17 -23.37 -28.25
N LEU A 355 16.50 -23.79 -29.47
CA LEU A 355 17.20 -22.93 -30.43
C LEU A 355 16.35 -21.71 -30.82
N LYS A 356 15.05 -21.90 -31.03
CA LYS A 356 14.10 -20.83 -31.38
C LYS A 356 14.01 -19.78 -30.29
N SER A 357 13.82 -20.20 -29.03
CA SER A 357 13.74 -19.28 -27.90
C SER A 357 15.05 -18.52 -27.69
N GLU A 358 16.21 -19.16 -27.83
CA GLU A 358 17.51 -18.49 -27.72
C GLU A 358 17.72 -17.46 -28.85
N THR A 359 17.36 -17.81 -30.08
CA THR A 359 17.51 -16.94 -31.26
C THR A 359 16.61 -15.71 -31.19
N GLU A 360 15.35 -15.91 -30.81
CA GLU A 360 14.38 -14.82 -30.60
C GLU A 360 14.84 -13.89 -29.47
N TYR A 361 15.38 -14.45 -28.39
CA TYR A 361 15.91 -13.67 -27.28
C TYR A 361 17.14 -12.84 -27.68
N LYS A 362 18.10 -13.42 -28.44
CA LYS A 362 19.26 -12.68 -28.97
C LYS A 362 18.82 -11.51 -29.86
N ALA A 363 17.83 -11.72 -30.71
CA ALA A 363 17.27 -10.67 -31.57
C ALA A 363 16.61 -9.55 -30.76
N LEU A 364 15.83 -9.90 -29.73
CA LEU A 364 15.20 -8.93 -28.82
C LEU A 364 16.24 -8.12 -28.05
N SER A 365 17.27 -8.78 -27.51
CA SER A 365 18.38 -8.13 -26.79
C SER A 365 19.10 -7.10 -27.67
N LYS A 366 19.40 -7.47 -28.93
CA LYS A 366 20.04 -6.57 -29.89
C LYS A 366 19.15 -5.38 -30.28
N ARG A 367 17.83 -5.60 -30.39
CA ARG A 367 16.87 -4.53 -30.67
C ARG A 367 16.80 -3.54 -29.50
N ALA A 368 16.76 -4.04 -28.26
CA ALA A 368 16.75 -3.20 -27.06
C ALA A 368 18.00 -2.31 -27.01
N GLU A 369 19.18 -2.88 -27.28
CA GLU A 369 20.44 -2.11 -27.33
C GLU A 369 20.40 -0.99 -28.38
N GLY A 370 19.86 -1.27 -29.57
CA GLY A 370 19.69 -0.27 -30.63
C GLY A 370 18.74 0.86 -30.24
N LEU A 371 17.58 0.53 -29.64
CA LEU A 371 16.60 1.53 -29.22
C LEU A 371 17.08 2.38 -28.04
N VAL A 372 17.82 1.79 -27.10
CA VAL A 372 18.44 2.56 -26.00
C VAL A 372 19.47 3.55 -26.55
N ALA A 373 20.34 3.11 -27.48
CA ALA A 373 21.29 4.01 -28.13
C ALA A 373 20.59 5.13 -28.92
N GLU A 374 19.46 4.80 -29.57
CA GLU A 374 18.65 5.78 -30.26
C GLU A 374 17.99 6.78 -29.29
N ALA A 375 17.51 6.32 -28.14
CA ALA A 375 16.95 7.18 -27.09
C ALA A 375 18.01 8.14 -26.54
N GLU A 376 19.25 7.68 -26.33
CA GLU A 376 20.37 8.50 -25.85
C GLU A 376 20.76 9.58 -26.85
N HIS A 377 20.66 9.28 -28.15
CA HIS A 377 20.98 10.19 -29.22
C HIS A 377 19.86 11.20 -29.49
N LYS A 378 18.61 10.72 -29.65
CA LYS A 378 17.47 11.56 -30.03
C LYS A 378 16.88 12.34 -28.86
N ARG A 379 16.88 11.76 -27.65
CA ARG A 379 16.36 12.39 -26.42
C ARG A 379 14.94 12.93 -26.62
N THR A 380 14.06 12.08 -27.13
CA THR A 380 12.63 12.37 -27.35
C THR A 380 11.78 11.38 -26.60
N LYS A 381 10.61 11.81 -26.12
CA LYS A 381 9.70 10.96 -25.34
C LYS A 381 9.22 9.72 -26.12
N GLU A 382 8.97 9.85 -27.42
CA GLU A 382 8.51 8.73 -28.25
C GLU A 382 9.53 7.58 -28.29
N VAL A 383 10.81 7.92 -28.49
CA VAL A 383 11.90 6.93 -28.58
C VAL A 383 12.22 6.34 -27.20
N LEU A 384 12.15 7.15 -26.14
CA LEU A 384 12.31 6.67 -24.76
C LEU A 384 11.26 5.60 -24.43
N MET A 385 9.99 5.84 -24.76
CA MET A 385 8.90 4.88 -24.53
C MET A 385 9.10 3.58 -25.32
N GLU A 386 9.48 3.66 -26.60
CA GLU A 386 9.73 2.46 -27.41
C GLU A 386 10.91 1.63 -26.86
N ALA A 387 11.96 2.30 -26.38
CA ALA A 387 13.09 1.65 -25.74
C ALA A 387 12.70 0.97 -24.41
N GLN A 388 11.91 1.65 -23.56
CA GLN A 388 11.41 1.10 -22.30
C GLN A 388 10.56 -0.16 -22.55
N ASP A 389 9.58 -0.10 -23.45
CA ASP A 389 8.70 -1.25 -23.78
C ASP A 389 9.50 -2.47 -24.27
N THR A 390 10.53 -2.22 -25.09
CA THR A 390 11.40 -3.30 -25.59
C THR A 390 12.28 -3.87 -24.48
N VAL A 391 12.85 -3.03 -23.62
CA VAL A 391 13.67 -3.46 -22.47
C VAL A 391 12.84 -4.27 -21.47
N PHE A 392 11.60 -3.90 -21.19
CA PHE A 392 10.70 -4.65 -20.30
C PHE A 392 10.39 -6.08 -20.78
N SER A 393 10.62 -6.36 -22.07
CA SER A 393 10.48 -7.70 -22.64
C SER A 393 11.71 -8.59 -22.40
N LEU A 394 12.84 -8.05 -21.90
CA LEU A 394 14.05 -8.81 -21.55
C LEU A 394 13.94 -9.52 -20.19
N THR A 395 14.89 -10.41 -19.87
CA THR A 395 14.98 -10.96 -18.50
C THR A 395 15.43 -9.89 -17.50
N PRO A 396 15.05 -9.98 -16.21
CA PRO A 396 15.42 -8.99 -15.20
C PRO A 396 16.93 -8.71 -15.12
N SER A 397 17.76 -9.74 -15.34
CA SER A 397 19.22 -9.61 -15.35
C SER A 397 19.74 -8.70 -16.47
N HIS A 398 19.07 -8.66 -17.63
CA HIS A 398 19.46 -7.82 -18.77
C HIS A 398 18.75 -6.46 -18.77
N GLN A 399 17.71 -6.27 -17.94
CA GLN A 399 17.00 -5.00 -17.83
C GLN A 399 17.80 -3.93 -17.08
N MET A 400 18.50 -4.32 -16.02
CA MET A 400 19.07 -3.39 -15.03
C MET A 400 19.92 -2.27 -15.67
N ASP A 401 20.84 -2.63 -16.57
CA ASP A 401 21.77 -1.68 -17.18
C ASP A 401 21.08 -0.74 -18.18
N PHE A 402 20.11 -1.26 -18.96
CA PHE A 402 19.35 -0.45 -19.90
C PHE A 402 18.38 0.49 -19.20
N LEU A 403 17.67 0.04 -18.16
CA LEU A 403 16.74 0.88 -17.41
C LEU A 403 17.44 2.06 -16.76
N LYS A 404 18.63 1.84 -16.18
CA LYS A 404 19.43 2.93 -15.59
C LYS A 404 19.82 4.00 -16.62
N ARG A 405 20.16 3.60 -17.84
CA ARG A 405 20.49 4.53 -18.95
C ARG A 405 19.25 5.31 -19.40
N LEU A 406 18.11 4.63 -19.54
CA LEU A 406 16.84 5.25 -19.91
C LEU A 406 16.33 6.22 -18.83
N GLU A 407 16.50 5.90 -17.55
CA GLU A 407 16.16 6.76 -16.41
C GLU A 407 16.95 8.09 -16.45
N MET A 408 18.23 8.05 -16.83
CA MET A 408 19.02 9.27 -17.01
C MET A 408 18.45 10.19 -18.11
N ILE A 409 17.99 9.60 -19.22
CA ILE A 409 17.39 10.36 -20.34
C ILE A 409 16.04 10.94 -19.90
N GLU A 410 15.25 10.17 -19.17
CA GLU A 410 13.96 10.61 -18.63
C GLU A 410 14.12 11.82 -17.71
N HIS A 411 15.06 11.75 -16.77
CA HIS A 411 15.36 12.86 -15.88
C HIS A 411 15.78 14.13 -16.65
N GLU A 412 16.57 13.97 -17.71
CA GLU A 412 16.99 15.10 -18.54
C GLU A 412 15.84 15.73 -19.33
N LEU A 413 14.96 14.91 -19.91
CA LEU A 413 13.76 15.36 -20.62
C LEU A 413 12.80 16.14 -19.70
N VAL A 414 12.61 15.63 -18.49
CA VAL A 414 11.81 16.32 -17.45
C VAL A 414 12.45 17.66 -17.10
N HIS A 415 13.78 17.71 -16.94
CA HIS A 415 14.50 18.95 -16.65
C HIS A 415 14.38 19.98 -17.77
N GLN A 416 14.52 19.57 -19.04
CA GLN A 416 14.35 20.45 -20.20
C GLN A 416 12.92 21.04 -20.26
N THR A 417 11.90 20.22 -19.97
CA THR A 417 10.51 20.69 -19.92
C THR A 417 10.32 21.76 -18.85
N ARG A 418 10.89 21.56 -17.65
CA ARG A 418 10.84 22.55 -16.58
C ARG A 418 11.51 23.87 -16.95
N ILE A 419 12.63 23.82 -17.68
CA ILE A 419 13.29 25.03 -18.18
C ILE A 419 12.36 25.82 -19.08
N LEU A 420 11.66 25.16 -20.01
CA LEU A 420 10.71 25.80 -20.93
C LEU A 420 9.50 26.40 -20.18
N ASP A 421 8.96 25.67 -19.21
CA ASP A 421 7.83 26.16 -18.40
C ASP A 421 8.22 27.38 -17.56
N ALA A 422 9.41 27.35 -16.96
CA ALA A 422 9.96 28.48 -16.21
C ALA A 422 10.22 29.69 -17.12
N GLU A 423 10.76 29.49 -18.32
CA GLU A 423 10.93 30.55 -19.32
C GLU A 423 9.58 31.19 -19.67
N ALA A 424 8.56 30.38 -19.97
CA ALA A 424 7.23 30.86 -20.28
C ALA A 424 6.59 31.63 -19.11
N ALA A 425 6.81 31.19 -17.86
CA ALA A 425 6.32 31.89 -16.68
C ALA A 425 7.02 33.25 -16.48
N VAL A 426 8.34 33.31 -16.67
CA VAL A 426 9.11 34.56 -16.59
C VAL A 426 8.67 35.52 -17.70
N VAL A 427 8.47 35.06 -18.93
CA VAL A 427 7.97 35.90 -20.03
C VAL A 427 6.59 36.48 -19.71
N ARG A 428 5.67 35.68 -19.14
CA ARG A 428 4.36 36.20 -18.70
C ARG A 428 4.52 37.26 -17.62
N ALA A 429 5.40 37.04 -16.63
CA ALA A 429 5.67 38.03 -15.59
C ALA A 429 6.26 39.33 -16.16
N GLU A 430 7.08 39.25 -17.20
CA GLU A 430 7.63 40.43 -17.89
C GLU A 430 6.55 41.22 -18.64
N GLU A 431 5.61 40.51 -19.27
CA GLU A 431 4.53 41.12 -20.03
C GLU A 431 3.48 41.79 -19.14
N THR A 432 3.08 41.13 -18.06
CA THR A 432 1.97 41.60 -17.21
C THR A 432 2.44 42.45 -16.04
N LYS A 433 3.68 42.23 -15.56
CA LYS A 433 4.24 42.82 -14.34
C LYS A 433 3.35 42.63 -13.11
N SER A 434 2.46 41.64 -13.14
CA SER A 434 1.52 41.41 -12.06
C SER A 434 2.21 40.65 -10.92
N TYR A 435 1.84 40.96 -9.67
CA TYR A 435 2.35 40.24 -8.51
C TYR A 435 2.11 38.72 -8.62
N ASP A 436 0.94 38.32 -9.12
CA ASP A 436 0.57 36.92 -9.26
C ASP A 436 1.43 36.19 -10.30
N ASP A 437 1.73 36.82 -11.44
CA ASP A 437 2.58 36.23 -12.47
C ASP A 437 4.05 36.19 -12.06
N ILE A 438 4.54 37.23 -11.36
CA ILE A 438 5.90 37.22 -10.78
C ILE A 438 6.04 36.07 -9.78
N LYS A 439 5.05 35.88 -8.90
CA LYS A 439 5.05 34.79 -7.94
C LYS A 439 4.94 33.41 -8.60
N ALA A 440 4.16 33.29 -9.68
CA ALA A 440 4.08 32.07 -10.46
C ALA A 440 5.43 31.74 -11.14
N ALA A 441 6.13 32.75 -11.66
CA ALA A 441 7.46 32.59 -12.23
C ALA A 441 8.51 32.21 -11.18
N GLU A 442 8.49 32.81 -9.98
CA GLU A 442 9.36 32.40 -8.87
C GLU A 442 9.15 30.93 -8.50
N LEU A 443 7.89 30.49 -8.42
CA LEU A 443 7.56 29.10 -8.13
C LEU A 443 8.08 28.15 -9.21
N ALA A 444 7.91 28.52 -10.49
CA ALA A 444 8.42 27.73 -11.61
C ALA A 444 9.96 27.57 -11.58
N LEU A 445 10.68 28.55 -11.03
CA LEU A 445 12.14 28.49 -10.87
C LEU A 445 12.62 27.66 -9.68
N VAL A 446 11.76 27.33 -8.70
CA VAL A 446 12.15 26.54 -7.52
C VAL A 446 12.73 25.18 -7.94
N ASN A 447 12.19 24.59 -9.00
CA ASN A 447 12.49 23.22 -9.43
C ASN A 447 13.57 23.10 -10.52
N LEU A 448 14.25 24.20 -10.85
CA LEU A 448 15.42 24.20 -11.77
C LEU A 448 16.74 23.95 -11.03
N LEU A 449 17.81 23.66 -11.77
CA LEU A 449 19.18 23.65 -11.25
C LEU A 449 19.69 25.07 -11.08
N GLN A 450 20.57 25.31 -10.11
CA GLN A 450 21.02 26.66 -9.77
C GLN A 450 21.67 27.40 -10.95
N ALA A 451 22.40 26.69 -11.82
CA ALA A 451 23.01 27.27 -13.02
C ALA A 451 21.95 27.82 -13.99
N ASP A 452 20.82 27.12 -14.14
CA ASP A 452 19.73 27.51 -15.04
C ASP A 452 18.86 28.61 -14.42
N LYS A 453 18.78 28.69 -13.09
CA LYS A 453 18.01 29.74 -12.38
C LYS A 453 18.58 31.14 -12.56
N ILE A 454 19.91 31.27 -12.63
CA ILE A 454 20.60 32.57 -12.55
C ILE A 454 20.09 33.57 -13.61
N GLN A 455 19.90 33.11 -14.85
CA GLN A 455 19.42 33.96 -15.94
C GLN A 455 17.99 34.46 -15.70
N TYR A 456 17.13 33.63 -15.11
CA TYR A 456 15.73 33.95 -14.88
C TYR A 456 15.51 34.78 -13.61
N LEU A 457 16.28 34.51 -12.55
CA LEU A 457 16.24 35.32 -11.32
C LEU A 457 16.63 36.77 -11.60
N SER A 458 17.67 36.99 -12.42
CA SER A 458 18.10 38.33 -12.82
C SER A 458 16.99 39.10 -13.57
N ARG A 459 16.21 38.40 -14.40
CA ARG A 459 15.05 38.97 -15.11
C ARG A 459 13.91 39.30 -14.15
N LEU A 460 13.57 38.39 -13.24
CA LEU A 460 12.50 38.63 -12.24
C LEU A 460 12.84 39.76 -11.27
N ASP A 461 14.10 39.90 -10.84
CA ASP A 461 14.51 40.98 -9.94
C ASP A 461 14.34 42.36 -10.60
N LEU A 462 14.58 42.46 -11.91
CA LEU A 462 14.34 43.68 -12.67
C LEU A 462 12.84 44.03 -12.71
N ILE A 463 11.96 43.05 -12.95
CA ILE A 463 10.51 43.27 -12.99
C ILE A 463 9.98 43.71 -11.62
N LYS A 464 10.45 43.08 -10.54
CA LYS A 464 10.08 43.47 -9.17
C LYS A 464 10.46 44.91 -8.86
N GLN A 465 11.65 45.35 -9.28
CA GLN A 465 12.04 46.75 -9.13
C GLN A 465 11.08 47.68 -9.88
N GLN A 466 10.72 47.35 -11.11
CA GLN A 466 9.76 48.13 -11.89
C GLN A 466 8.37 48.18 -11.21
N GLN A 467 7.90 47.07 -10.64
CA GLN A 467 6.62 47.02 -9.93
C GLN A 467 6.63 47.94 -8.70
N ILE A 468 7.70 47.90 -7.90
CA ILE A 468 7.86 48.77 -6.72
C ILE A 468 7.86 50.25 -7.14
N GLU A 469 8.56 50.59 -8.23
CA GLU A 469 8.57 51.96 -8.76
C GLU A 469 7.17 52.40 -9.21
N GLU A 470 6.43 51.55 -9.94
CA GLU A 470 5.06 51.85 -10.39
C GLU A 470 4.08 52.03 -9.22
N GLU A 471 4.16 51.19 -8.18
CA GLU A 471 3.34 51.31 -6.97
C GLU A 471 3.68 52.58 -6.17
N THR A 472 4.98 52.88 -6.02
CA THR A 472 5.42 54.11 -5.32
C THR A 472 4.93 55.36 -6.04
N VAL A 473 4.95 55.39 -7.38
CA VAL A 473 4.40 56.49 -8.18
C VAL A 473 2.88 56.62 -7.98
N LYS A 474 2.15 55.50 -7.96
CA LYS A 474 0.69 55.50 -7.68
C LYS A 474 0.39 56.05 -6.29
N GLU A 475 1.09 55.60 -5.26
CA GLU A 475 0.90 56.10 -3.89
C GLU A 475 1.19 57.60 -3.77
N LEU A 476 2.28 58.07 -4.39
CA LEU A 476 2.62 59.49 -4.41
C LEU A 476 1.55 60.33 -5.13
N SER A 477 0.99 59.83 -6.24
CA SER A 477 -0.09 60.50 -6.97
C SER A 477 -1.39 60.57 -6.15
N ALA A 478 -1.79 59.48 -5.48
CA ALA A 478 -2.97 59.45 -4.62
C ALA A 478 -2.83 60.36 -3.38
N THR A 479 -1.60 60.49 -2.86
CA THR A 479 -1.30 61.38 -1.74
C THR A 479 -1.31 62.86 -2.18
N ALA A 480 -0.97 63.16 -3.44
CA ALA A 480 -1.12 64.50 -4.00
C ALA A 480 -2.60 64.90 -4.17
N GLU A 481 -3.44 64.01 -4.72
CA GLU A 481 -4.87 64.26 -4.90
C GLU A 481 -5.63 64.46 -3.57
N THR A 482 -5.30 63.68 -2.54
CA THR A 482 -5.91 63.83 -1.21
C THR A 482 -5.51 65.13 -0.50
N ASN A 483 -4.29 65.63 -0.74
CA ASN A 483 -3.84 66.91 -0.19
C ASN A 483 -4.45 68.12 -0.90
N ASP A 484 -4.68 68.05 -2.20
CA ASP A 484 -5.42 69.10 -2.93
C ASP A 484 -6.88 69.17 -2.49
N ASN A 485 -7.54 68.03 -2.25
CA ASN A 485 -8.90 67.99 -1.70
C ASN A 485 -8.99 68.54 -0.27
N ARG A 486 -7.96 68.37 0.57
CA ARG A 486 -7.93 68.96 1.93
C ARG A 486 -7.75 70.48 1.91
N LYS A 487 -7.02 71.05 0.95
CA LYS A 487 -6.91 72.51 0.80
C LYS A 487 -8.24 73.18 0.46
N ILE A 488 -9.11 72.49 -0.29
CA ILE A 488 -10.42 73.02 -0.68
C ILE A 488 -11.38 73.09 0.53
N VAL A 489 -11.34 72.11 1.44
CA VAL A 489 -12.23 72.04 2.62
C VAL A 489 -11.83 73.03 3.74
N VAL A 490 -10.54 73.37 3.85
CA VAL A 490 -10.07 74.33 4.87
C VAL A 490 -10.41 75.77 4.50
N ASN A 491 -10.49 76.11 3.21
CA ASN A 491 -10.88 77.46 2.77
C ASN A 491 -12.40 77.73 2.85
N SER A 492 -13.25 76.70 2.85
CA SER A 492 -14.71 76.86 2.94
C SER A 492 -15.26 76.94 4.37
N SER A 493 -14.42 76.76 5.39
CA SER A 493 -14.84 76.62 6.80
C SER A 493 -14.57 77.87 7.66
N LEU A 494 -14.19 79.01 7.06
CA LEU A 494 -13.74 80.22 7.77
C LEU A 494 -14.59 81.49 7.50
N THR A 495 -15.79 81.36 6.93
CA THR A 495 -16.67 82.52 6.73
C THR A 495 -18.11 82.21 7.13
N GLU A 496 -18.45 82.44 8.40
CA GLU A 496 -19.83 82.76 8.82
C GLU A 496 -19.87 83.46 10.20
N GLY A 497 -20.39 84.69 10.22
CA GLY A 497 -20.65 85.57 11.39
C GLY A 497 -19.48 86.51 11.72
N VAL A 498 -19.58 87.85 11.63
CA VAL A 498 -20.65 88.76 12.07
C VAL A 498 -20.59 90.08 11.28
N SER A 499 -21.78 90.66 11.14
CA SER A 499 -22.28 91.88 10.49
C SER A 499 -21.61 93.24 10.79
N GLN A 500 -21.64 94.12 9.77
CA GLN A 500 -21.97 95.59 9.70
C GLN A 500 -21.29 96.54 10.72
N GLU A 501 -20.79 97.75 10.42
CA GLU A 501 -21.08 98.75 9.38
C GLU A 501 -20.00 99.89 9.41
N GLU A 502 -19.88 100.59 8.27
CA GLU A 502 -19.47 101.99 7.98
C GLU A 502 -18.09 102.65 8.33
N GLU A 503 -17.54 103.21 7.24
CA GLU A 503 -16.85 104.51 7.01
C GLU A 503 -15.41 104.84 7.49
N ALA A 504 -14.53 104.88 6.46
CA ALA A 504 -13.71 106.02 6.00
C ALA A 504 -12.34 106.42 6.65
N CYS A 505 -11.37 106.51 5.73
CA CYS A 505 -10.23 107.43 5.59
C CYS A 505 -8.84 107.14 6.23
N ASP A 506 -7.86 107.12 5.31
CA ASP A 506 -6.46 107.57 5.36
C ASP A 506 -5.34 106.78 6.06
N THR A 507 -4.43 106.31 5.17
CA THR A 507 -2.95 106.28 5.23
C THR A 507 -2.23 105.83 6.50
N LEU A 508 -1.41 104.77 6.39
CA LEU A 508 0.07 104.82 6.39
C LEU A 508 0.66 103.40 6.46
N ASP A 509 1.74 103.19 5.68
CA ASP A 509 2.70 102.10 5.80
C ASP A 509 3.25 101.98 7.24
N ILE A 510 3.58 100.75 7.67
CA ILE A 510 4.86 100.35 8.32
C ILE A 510 4.83 98.83 8.61
N ASP A 511 5.98 98.23 8.31
CA ASP A 511 6.41 96.84 8.45
C ASP A 511 6.12 96.15 9.80
N ASN A 512 5.76 94.85 9.76
CA ASN A 512 6.48 93.83 10.54
C ASN A 512 6.15 92.38 10.11
N PRO A 513 7.12 91.45 10.13
CA PRO A 513 6.96 90.08 9.64
C PRO A 513 6.52 89.12 10.76
N ILE A 514 5.60 88.20 10.47
CA ILE A 514 5.26 87.09 11.37
C ILE A 514 5.68 85.77 10.72
N ASN A 515 6.80 85.25 11.24
CA ASN A 515 7.21 83.86 11.39
C ASN A 515 6.53 82.77 10.54
N SER A 516 7.25 82.30 9.51
CA SER A 516 7.06 80.98 8.89
C SER A 516 8.17 80.01 9.32
N GLU A 517 8.27 79.70 10.61
CA GLU A 517 9.11 78.60 11.11
C GLU A 517 8.22 77.55 11.77
N THR A 518 7.65 76.65 10.97
CA THR A 518 7.16 75.33 11.47
C THR A 518 6.97 74.25 10.40
N ASN A 519 7.22 74.53 9.11
CA ASN A 519 6.98 73.55 8.04
C ASN A 519 8.23 72.89 7.43
N ASN A 520 9.46 73.33 7.76
CA ASN A 520 10.70 72.73 7.24
C ASN A 520 11.25 71.54 8.07
N SER A 521 10.67 71.26 9.25
CA SER A 521 11.12 70.15 10.12
C SER A 521 10.57 68.78 9.70
N LYS A 522 9.36 68.72 9.12
CA LYS A 522 8.73 67.46 8.72
C LYS A 522 9.21 66.94 7.36
N PHE A 523 9.52 67.83 6.40
CA PHE A 523 10.06 67.43 5.10
C PHE A 523 11.53 66.96 5.14
N SER A 524 12.36 67.53 6.04
CA SER A 524 13.75 67.09 6.19
C SER A 524 13.88 65.70 6.84
N LYS A 525 12.94 65.32 7.71
CA LYS A 525 12.89 63.98 8.32
C LYS A 525 12.60 62.89 7.29
N VAL A 526 11.66 63.09 6.37
CA VAL A 526 11.32 62.11 5.32
C VAL A 526 12.45 61.95 4.31
N ALA A 527 13.08 63.05 3.88
CA ALA A 527 14.24 63.01 2.99
C ALA A 527 15.48 62.35 3.65
N SER A 528 15.65 62.48 4.97
CA SER A 528 16.73 61.82 5.73
C SER A 528 16.51 60.32 5.92
N GLN A 529 15.25 59.86 5.97
CA GLN A 529 14.92 58.44 6.04
C GLN A 529 15.10 57.74 4.69
N LEU A 530 14.73 58.39 3.58
CA LEU A 530 14.98 57.89 2.22
C LEU A 530 16.48 57.75 1.90
N LYS A 531 17.33 58.68 2.38
CA LYS A 531 18.80 58.55 2.25
C LYS A 531 19.39 57.40 3.07
N ARG A 532 18.78 57.07 4.23
CA ARG A 532 19.22 55.95 5.08
C ARG A 532 18.86 54.59 4.52
N VAL A 533 17.69 54.46 3.87
CA VAL A 533 17.30 53.22 3.18
C VAL A 533 18.20 52.96 1.98
N ASN A 534 18.54 54.01 1.22
CA ASN A 534 19.41 53.87 0.04
C ASN A 534 20.88 53.55 0.43
N SER A 535 21.40 54.09 1.53
CA SER A 535 22.78 53.79 1.98
C SER A 535 22.94 52.40 2.61
N PHE A 536 21.86 51.84 3.16
CA PHE A 536 21.88 50.50 3.75
C PHE A 536 21.98 49.41 2.67
N PHE A 537 21.36 49.62 1.51
CA PHE A 537 21.36 48.66 0.40
C PHE A 537 22.65 48.68 -0.45
N THR A 538 23.25 49.85 -0.68
CA THR A 538 24.55 49.93 -1.38
C THR A 538 25.70 49.21 -0.66
N ASN A 539 25.60 49.05 0.66
CA ASN A 539 26.61 48.32 1.45
C ASN A 539 26.39 46.80 1.50
N PHE A 540 25.19 46.32 1.17
CA PHE A 540 24.87 44.89 1.20
C PHE A 540 25.30 44.16 -0.07
N VAL A 541 25.36 44.85 -1.22
CA VAL A 541 25.73 44.25 -2.52
C VAL A 541 27.24 44.32 -2.80
N GLY A 542 28.01 45.11 -2.06
CA GLY A 542 29.43 45.36 -2.32
C GLY A 542 30.44 44.39 -1.69
N GLY A 543 30.01 43.36 -0.96
CA GLY A 543 30.88 42.62 -0.03
C GLY A 543 31.01 41.12 -0.28
N MET A 544 31.34 40.69 -1.49
CA MET A 544 31.84 39.32 -1.73
C MET A 544 33.13 39.34 -2.56
N LYS A 545 34.27 39.43 -1.87
CA LYS A 545 35.56 38.94 -2.37
C LYS A 545 36.36 38.31 -1.22
N ASN A 546 36.59 37.01 -1.40
CA ASN A 546 37.72 36.16 -1.02
C ASN A 546 38.44 36.28 0.33
N GLU A 547 38.72 35.06 0.84
CA GLU A 547 39.99 34.57 1.42
C GLU A 547 40.03 34.14 2.90
N THR A 548 40.20 32.81 3.05
CA THR A 548 41.17 32.06 3.90
C THR A 548 41.06 32.01 5.43
N GLU A 549 40.80 30.78 5.90
CA GLU A 549 41.38 29.96 6.98
C GLU A 549 42.07 30.53 8.25
N ILE A 550 41.98 29.66 9.29
CA ILE A 550 42.75 29.43 10.54
C ILE A 550 42.32 30.21 11.84
N PRO A 551 42.52 29.70 13.09
CA PRO A 551 41.76 28.66 13.82
C PRO A 551 41.26 29.08 15.23
N LEU A 552 40.59 28.14 15.92
CA LEU A 552 40.21 28.13 17.35
C LEU A 552 41.37 28.48 18.32
N GLN A 553 41.10 29.33 19.32
CA GLN A 553 41.29 29.00 20.75
C GLN A 553 40.73 30.08 21.71
N ASP A 554 40.18 29.59 22.82
CA ASP A 554 39.99 30.19 24.15
C ASP A 554 39.26 31.53 24.31
N GLN A 555 38.08 31.48 24.94
CA GLN A 555 37.83 32.17 26.23
C GLN A 555 36.50 31.73 26.85
N LEU A 556 36.59 30.80 27.80
CA LEU A 556 35.64 30.60 28.89
C LEU A 556 35.94 31.66 29.95
N VAL A 557 35.03 32.62 30.16
CA VAL A 557 34.95 33.38 31.41
C VAL A 557 33.50 33.45 31.84
N ALA A 558 33.26 32.90 33.03
CA ALA A 558 32.01 32.95 33.76
C ALA A 558 31.65 34.38 34.17
N VAL A 559 30.40 34.78 33.94
CA VAL A 559 29.75 35.84 34.72
C VAL A 559 28.40 35.28 35.16
N GLY A 560 28.35 34.87 36.42
CA GLY A 560 27.09 34.65 37.11
C GLY A 560 26.57 35.98 37.60
N GLU A 561 25.46 36.44 37.03
CA GLU A 561 24.63 37.48 37.65
C GLU A 561 23.29 36.87 38.06
N LYS A 562 23.00 36.99 39.35
CA LYS A 562 21.69 36.79 39.95
C LYS A 562 20.77 37.88 39.42
N VAL A 563 19.63 37.48 38.85
CA VAL A 563 18.51 38.37 38.58
C VAL A 563 17.44 38.06 39.62
N ASP A 564 17.27 38.97 40.57
CA ASP A 564 16.13 39.01 41.48
C ASP A 564 14.89 39.56 40.75
N ASP A 565 13.77 38.88 40.97
CA ASP A 565 12.38 39.30 40.92
C ASP A 565 11.99 40.55 40.10
N LEU A 566 11.54 40.30 38.87
CA LEU A 566 10.52 41.14 38.22
C LEU A 566 9.23 40.34 38.08
N ASN A 567 8.28 40.67 38.97
CA ASN A 567 6.87 40.28 38.90
C ASN A 567 6.22 40.82 37.61
N GLY A 568 6.34 40.06 36.52
CA GLY A 568 5.48 40.14 35.36
C GLY A 568 4.49 38.97 35.37
N SER A 569 3.22 39.26 35.07
CA SER A 569 2.11 38.28 34.99
C SER A 569 2.52 36.96 34.28
N PRO A 570 2.16 35.76 34.81
CA PRO A 570 2.61 34.48 34.25
C PRO A 570 2.02 34.06 32.90
N ASP A 571 1.12 34.86 32.31
CA ASP A 571 0.17 34.34 31.31
C ASP A 571 0.56 34.52 29.83
N ASP A 572 1.76 35.05 29.50
CA ASP A 572 2.11 35.27 28.08
C ASP A 572 3.56 34.96 27.71
N LYS A 573 4.03 33.75 28.09
CA LYS A 573 5.27 33.19 27.52
C LYS A 573 4.90 32.42 26.26
N THR A 574 5.12 33.05 25.11
CA THR A 574 5.02 32.45 23.76
C THR A 574 5.66 31.07 23.74
N GLU A 575 4.93 30.06 23.25
CA GLU A 575 5.42 28.69 23.17
C GLU A 575 6.74 28.61 22.36
N PRO A 576 7.68 27.74 22.75
CA PRO A 576 8.97 27.64 22.09
C PRO A 576 8.78 27.09 20.66
N HIS A 577 8.87 27.97 19.67
CA HIS A 577 8.97 27.57 18.28
C HIS A 577 10.41 27.13 17.94
N PHE A 578 10.58 26.19 17.02
CA PHE A 578 11.91 25.71 16.62
C PHE A 578 12.15 25.80 15.11
N THR A 579 13.41 26.01 14.72
CA THR A 579 13.88 26.08 13.32
C THR A 579 14.98 25.06 13.08
N PHE A 580 14.96 24.45 11.89
CA PHE A 580 16.04 23.60 11.39
C PHE A 580 17.00 24.45 10.55
N SER A 581 18.28 24.54 10.94
CA SER A 581 19.30 25.23 10.14
C SER A 581 19.75 24.39 8.93
N VAL A 582 19.60 23.07 9.00
CA VAL A 582 19.86 22.13 7.89
C VAL A 582 18.65 21.22 7.73
N PRO A 583 18.09 21.08 6.52
CA PRO A 583 17.01 20.14 6.26
C PRO A 583 17.39 18.70 6.62
N HIS A 584 16.67 18.09 7.55
CA HIS A 584 16.83 16.68 7.89
C HIS A 584 15.80 15.80 7.19
N ARG A 585 16.18 14.55 6.96
CA ARG A 585 15.26 13.45 6.65
C ARG A 585 15.12 12.64 7.91
N VAL A 586 13.97 12.70 8.56
CA VAL A 586 13.74 12.11 9.88
C VAL A 586 12.66 11.04 9.74
N ILE A 587 12.99 9.80 10.09
CA ILE A 587 11.98 8.75 10.24
C ILE A 587 11.46 8.81 11.66
N VAL A 588 10.13 8.87 11.81
CA VAL A 588 9.45 8.67 13.09
C VAL A 588 8.73 7.32 13.01
N TYR A 589 9.06 6.42 13.93
CA TYR A 589 8.58 5.05 13.88
C TYR A 589 8.27 4.53 15.29
N SER A 590 7.33 3.59 15.41
CA SER A 590 7.11 2.85 16.63
C SER A 590 7.23 1.34 16.41
N PRO A 591 8.12 0.63 17.14
CA PRO A 591 8.20 -0.83 17.09
C PRO A 591 6.88 -1.55 17.35
N LYS A 592 5.97 -0.93 18.12
CA LYS A 592 4.66 -1.47 18.46
C LYS A 592 3.57 -0.39 18.37
N GLY A 593 2.42 -0.74 17.78
CA GLY A 593 1.29 0.18 17.67
C GLY A 593 0.84 0.74 19.03
N GLY A 594 0.32 1.97 19.05
CA GLY A 594 -0.17 2.63 20.26
C GLY A 594 0.84 3.51 21.00
N ALA A 595 2.12 3.52 20.62
CA ALA A 595 3.11 4.43 21.22
C ALA A 595 2.87 5.91 20.89
N GLY A 596 2.05 6.24 19.89
CA GLY A 596 1.78 7.63 19.50
C GLY A 596 2.87 8.27 18.64
N ALA A 597 3.52 7.49 17.76
CA ALA A 597 4.46 8.01 16.75
C ALA A 597 3.83 9.12 15.88
N THR A 598 2.59 8.90 15.41
CA THR A 598 1.84 9.92 14.65
C THR A 598 1.59 11.18 15.47
N THR A 599 1.18 11.05 16.74
CA THR A 599 0.98 12.21 17.65
C THR A 599 2.27 13.00 17.88
N VAL A 600 3.39 12.30 18.05
CA VAL A 600 4.71 12.94 18.17
C VAL A 600 5.07 13.68 16.88
N SER A 601 4.84 13.04 15.73
CA SER A 601 5.14 13.62 14.42
C SER A 601 4.29 14.86 14.15
N THR A 602 2.99 14.83 14.48
CA THR A 602 2.09 15.99 14.32
C THR A 602 2.47 17.13 15.23
N GLU A 603 2.78 16.88 16.50
CA GLU A 603 3.18 17.94 17.43
C GLU A 603 4.46 18.64 16.94
N LEU A 604 5.46 17.86 16.50
CA LEU A 604 6.68 18.42 15.93
C LEU A 604 6.37 19.26 14.67
N ALA A 605 5.53 18.76 13.76
CA ALA A 605 5.18 19.51 12.56
C ALA A 605 4.39 20.80 12.87
N GLU A 606 3.46 20.77 13.81
CA GLU A 606 2.62 21.91 14.17
C GLU A 606 3.42 23.05 14.82
N ASN A 607 4.39 22.73 15.66
CA ASN A 607 5.16 23.71 16.43
C ASN A 607 6.45 24.21 15.75
N ALA A 608 6.78 23.70 14.57
CA ALA A 608 7.91 24.19 13.78
C ALA A 608 7.67 25.62 13.26
N MET A 609 8.69 26.48 13.35
CA MET A 609 8.65 27.86 12.82
C MET A 609 8.48 27.88 11.30
N ASN A 610 7.74 28.87 10.79
CA ASN A 610 7.77 29.28 9.38
C ASN A 610 7.57 28.14 8.37
N ASN A 611 6.79 27.11 8.71
CA ASN A 611 6.62 25.92 7.88
C ASN A 611 7.95 25.25 7.48
N SER A 612 8.98 25.31 8.33
CA SER A 612 10.30 24.72 8.09
C SER A 612 10.31 23.18 8.14
N VAL A 613 9.17 22.57 8.49
CA VAL A 613 8.96 21.14 8.56
C VAL A 613 7.81 20.73 7.65
N GLY A 614 8.03 19.71 6.83
CA GLY A 614 6.99 18.92 6.19
C GLY A 614 6.80 17.59 6.93
N LEU A 615 5.55 17.15 7.06
CA LEU A 615 5.17 15.85 7.61
C LEU A 615 4.57 14.99 6.50
N ALA A 616 5.27 13.93 6.14
CA ALA A 616 4.78 12.90 5.24
C ALA A 616 4.35 11.66 6.02
N GLU A 617 3.17 11.15 5.75
CA GLU A 617 2.72 9.86 6.27
C GLU A 617 3.13 8.74 5.29
N ILE A 618 3.97 7.82 5.75
CA ILE A 618 4.50 6.68 4.99
C ILE A 618 3.87 5.41 5.56
N ALA A 619 2.57 5.26 5.34
CA ALA A 619 1.76 4.21 5.94
C ALA A 619 1.18 3.26 4.90
N TYR A 620 1.24 1.95 5.18
CA TYR A 620 0.56 0.94 4.38
C TYR A 620 -0.81 0.59 4.98
N SER A 621 -1.86 0.93 4.23
CA SER A 621 -3.28 0.83 4.58
C SER A 621 -3.70 1.73 5.75
N TYR A 622 -4.70 2.59 5.50
CA TYR A 622 -5.32 3.50 6.46
C TYR A 622 -4.40 4.60 7.01
N GLY A 623 -4.08 5.58 6.16
CA GLY A 623 -3.51 6.85 6.62
C GLY A 623 -4.36 7.45 7.75
N GLN A 624 -3.73 7.68 8.91
CA GLN A 624 -4.34 8.22 10.11
C GLN A 624 -4.18 9.74 10.18
N LEU A 625 -3.16 10.28 9.52
CA LEU A 625 -2.82 11.70 9.61
C LEU A 625 -3.99 12.58 9.17
N ALA A 626 -4.63 12.23 8.05
CA ALA A 626 -5.74 13.01 7.53
C ALA A 626 -6.94 13.03 8.49
N GLY A 627 -7.29 11.87 9.07
CA GLY A 627 -8.38 11.77 10.04
C GLY A 627 -8.05 12.45 11.38
N LEU A 628 -6.80 12.37 11.82
CA LEU A 628 -6.34 12.99 13.07
C LEU A 628 -6.42 14.52 13.03
N LEU A 629 -6.12 15.10 11.86
CA LEU A 629 -6.05 16.55 11.66
C LEU A 629 -7.27 17.13 10.92
N ASP A 630 -8.33 16.33 10.72
CA ASP A 630 -9.51 16.69 9.91
C ASP A 630 -9.15 17.25 8.51
N LEU A 631 -8.12 16.69 7.90
CA LEU A 631 -7.67 17.07 6.56
C LEU A 631 -8.49 16.34 5.50
N LYS A 632 -8.70 17.01 4.37
CA LYS A 632 -9.43 16.48 3.22
C LYS A 632 -8.53 16.46 1.98
N PRO A 633 -7.53 15.54 1.93
CA PRO A 633 -6.63 15.44 0.78
C PRO A 633 -7.41 15.15 -0.49
N LYS A 634 -7.19 15.98 -1.52
CA LYS A 634 -7.64 15.67 -2.88
C LYS A 634 -6.76 14.61 -3.54
N TYR A 635 -5.47 14.65 -3.22
CA TYR A 635 -4.44 13.74 -3.68
C TYR A 635 -3.66 13.24 -2.46
N SER A 636 -3.31 11.95 -2.46
CA SER A 636 -2.35 11.36 -1.54
C SER A 636 -0.99 11.23 -2.21
N ILE A 637 0.03 10.84 -1.44
CA ILE A 637 1.37 10.54 -1.96
C ILE A 637 1.37 9.50 -3.11
N ALA A 638 0.35 8.64 -3.17
CA ALA A 638 0.22 7.60 -4.19
C ALA A 638 -0.47 8.09 -5.48
N ASP A 639 -1.18 9.22 -5.44
CA ASP A 639 -2.03 9.69 -6.55
C ASP A 639 -1.30 10.67 -7.48
N VAL A 640 -0.28 11.34 -6.96
CA VAL A 640 0.44 12.40 -7.69
C VAL A 640 1.43 11.80 -8.69
N GLU A 641 1.53 12.40 -9.86
CA GLU A 641 2.58 12.09 -10.83
C GLU A 641 3.95 12.52 -10.28
N GLU A 642 5.01 11.85 -10.75
CA GLU A 642 6.37 12.20 -10.34
C GLU A 642 6.72 13.64 -10.74
N GLY A 643 7.29 14.38 -9.79
CA GLY A 643 7.61 15.80 -9.97
C GLY A 643 6.46 16.76 -9.68
N MET A 644 5.27 16.25 -9.36
CA MET A 644 4.07 17.03 -9.01
C MET A 644 3.71 16.89 -7.53
N GLU A 645 4.60 16.38 -6.69
CA GLU A 645 4.27 15.98 -5.32
C GLU A 645 3.82 17.15 -4.43
N GLU A 646 4.27 18.38 -4.73
CA GLU A 646 3.84 19.60 -4.04
C GLU A 646 2.32 19.84 -4.12
N TYR A 647 1.66 19.36 -5.18
CA TYR A 647 0.19 19.49 -5.34
C TYR A 647 -0.60 18.61 -4.36
N ALA A 648 0.02 17.57 -3.81
CA ALA A 648 -0.59 16.75 -2.76
C ALA A 648 -0.30 17.27 -1.35
N VAL A 649 0.52 18.32 -1.22
CA VAL A 649 0.81 18.92 0.08
C VAL A 649 -0.35 19.80 0.53
N LEU A 650 -0.93 19.44 1.67
CA LEU A 650 -1.96 20.20 2.34
C LEU A 650 -1.36 21.20 3.32
N ASN A 651 -1.93 22.40 3.35
CA ASN A 651 -1.53 23.49 4.26
C ASN A 651 -0.01 23.76 4.23
N GLN A 652 0.65 23.50 3.09
CA GLN A 652 2.10 23.60 2.90
C GLN A 652 2.94 22.76 3.88
N LYS A 653 2.33 21.75 4.53
CA LYS A 653 2.91 21.05 5.68
C LYS A 653 2.67 19.54 5.67
N TYR A 654 1.53 19.06 5.18
CA TYR A 654 1.14 17.65 5.33
C TYR A 654 1.03 16.94 3.99
N LEU A 655 1.70 15.80 3.86
CA LEU A 655 1.56 14.89 2.72
C LEU A 655 0.98 13.58 3.24
N CYS A 656 -0.31 13.34 2.95
CA CYS A 656 -1.03 12.21 3.52
C CYS A 656 -0.83 10.92 2.72
N ALA A 657 -0.80 9.79 3.43
CA ALA A 657 -0.94 8.49 2.81
C ALA A 657 -2.37 8.30 2.26
N PRO A 658 -2.56 7.44 1.26
CA PRO A 658 -3.89 7.11 0.76
C PRO A 658 -4.78 6.53 1.87
N TRP A 659 -6.03 6.98 1.91
CA TRP A 659 -6.99 6.56 2.94
C TRP A 659 -7.33 5.06 2.82
N VAL A 660 -7.44 4.59 1.58
CA VAL A 660 -7.59 3.18 1.24
C VAL A 660 -6.53 2.87 0.20
N PHE A 661 -5.53 2.08 0.59
CA PHE A 661 -4.57 1.58 -0.37
C PHE A 661 -5.11 0.30 -1.01
N PRO A 662 -5.13 0.18 -2.35
CA PRO A 662 -5.66 -1.01 -3.01
C PRO A 662 -4.81 -2.22 -2.62
N VAL A 663 -5.47 -3.23 -2.03
CA VAL A 663 -4.87 -4.50 -1.55
C VAL A 663 -4.04 -5.22 -2.65
N LYS A 664 -4.26 -4.85 -3.92
CA LYS A 664 -3.54 -5.38 -5.08
C LYS A 664 -2.07 -4.95 -5.19
N LYS A 665 -1.66 -3.83 -4.58
CA LYS A 665 -0.26 -3.38 -4.58
C LYS A 665 0.39 -3.72 -3.24
N SER A 666 1.43 -4.57 -3.25
CA SER A 666 2.21 -4.88 -2.05
C SER A 666 3.09 -3.68 -1.67
N PHE A 667 3.03 -3.23 -0.43
CA PHE A 667 4.00 -2.25 0.09
C PHE A 667 5.31 -2.95 0.39
N ASN A 668 6.22 -2.79 -0.57
CA ASN A 668 7.55 -3.36 -0.59
C ASN A 668 8.60 -2.24 -0.47
N GLU A 669 9.87 -2.63 -0.50
CA GLU A 669 10.98 -1.70 -0.38
C GLU A 669 11.04 -0.66 -1.51
N GLU A 670 10.70 -1.06 -2.73
CA GLU A 670 10.66 -0.16 -3.89
C GLU A 670 9.65 0.96 -3.70
N MET A 671 8.41 0.61 -3.31
CA MET A 671 7.36 1.58 -3.02
C MET A 671 7.72 2.48 -1.83
N LEU A 672 8.36 1.93 -0.80
CA LEU A 672 8.87 2.73 0.32
C LEU A 672 9.88 3.76 -0.17
N ARG A 673 10.89 3.34 -0.95
CA ARG A 673 11.93 4.25 -1.48
C ARG A 673 11.31 5.33 -2.36
N GLU A 674 10.35 4.95 -3.21
CA GLU A 674 9.58 5.88 -4.03
C GLU A 674 8.86 6.91 -3.16
N TRP A 675 8.10 6.48 -2.14
CA TRP A 675 7.34 7.38 -1.28
C TRP A 675 8.22 8.29 -0.43
N LEU A 676 9.35 7.78 0.06
CA LEU A 676 10.34 8.60 0.78
C LEU A 676 10.99 9.63 -0.16
N GLY A 677 11.29 9.26 -1.40
CA GLY A 677 11.77 10.18 -2.44
C GLY A 677 10.77 11.26 -2.78
N ARG A 678 9.51 10.88 -3.04
CA ARG A 678 8.37 11.77 -3.26
C ARG A 678 8.18 12.75 -2.11
N SER A 679 8.25 12.26 -0.88
CA SER A 679 8.13 13.09 0.32
C SER A 679 9.23 14.14 0.42
N GLN A 680 10.47 13.77 0.06
CA GLN A 680 11.57 14.73 0.02
C GLN A 680 11.33 15.82 -1.04
N ARG A 681 10.84 15.45 -2.23
CA ARG A 681 10.53 16.39 -3.31
C ARG A 681 9.34 17.29 -3.00
N ALA A 682 8.33 16.78 -2.30
CA ALA A 682 7.16 17.55 -1.89
C ALA A 682 7.48 18.71 -0.92
N PHE A 683 8.64 18.67 -0.27
CA PHE A 683 9.03 19.62 0.77
C PHE A 683 10.43 20.21 0.52
N PRO A 684 10.64 20.95 -0.59
CA PRO A 684 11.96 21.46 -0.95
C PRO A 684 12.49 22.41 0.12
N GLY A 685 13.73 22.18 0.55
CA GLY A 685 14.41 23.02 1.56
C GLY A 685 13.88 22.88 3.00
N LYS A 686 12.98 21.93 3.27
CA LYS A 686 12.41 21.70 4.61
C LYS A 686 12.95 20.41 5.24
N THR A 687 12.93 20.36 6.56
CA THR A 687 13.06 19.08 7.26
C THR A 687 11.82 18.24 7.01
N VAL A 688 12.00 16.98 6.59
CA VAL A 688 10.91 16.04 6.34
C VAL A 688 10.83 15.06 7.49
N LEU A 689 9.71 15.09 8.21
CA LEU A 689 9.30 14.04 9.13
C LEU A 689 8.51 13.01 8.32
N ALA A 690 9.01 11.80 8.22
CA ALA A 690 8.32 10.68 7.60
C ALA A 690 7.79 9.75 8.71
N ASP A 691 6.48 9.78 8.93
CA ASP A 691 5.78 8.90 9.89
C ASP A 691 5.58 7.52 9.26
N LEU A 692 6.38 6.56 9.69
CA LEU A 692 6.34 5.17 9.22
C LEU A 692 5.32 4.31 10.01
N GLN A 693 4.58 4.94 10.92
CA GLN A 693 3.65 4.29 11.85
C GLN A 693 4.33 3.17 12.67
N SER A 694 3.83 1.94 12.61
CA SER A 694 4.30 0.84 13.46
C SER A 694 4.31 -0.51 12.77
N GLN A 695 5.09 -1.45 13.33
CA GLN A 695 5.14 -2.86 12.92
C GLN A 695 5.57 -3.08 11.45
N SER A 696 6.47 -2.23 10.96
CA SER A 696 7.07 -2.38 9.64
C SER A 696 7.94 -3.64 9.59
N SER A 697 8.01 -4.27 8.41
CA SER A 697 8.92 -5.41 8.22
C SER A 697 10.39 -4.97 8.34
N PRO A 698 11.32 -5.89 8.65
CA PRO A 698 12.74 -5.55 8.73
C PRO A 698 13.30 -4.90 7.46
N LEU A 699 12.84 -5.32 6.28
CA LEU A 699 13.26 -4.74 4.99
C LEU A 699 12.79 -3.29 4.83
N ILE A 700 11.54 -3.01 5.23
CA ILE A 700 11.01 -1.65 5.21
C ILE A 700 11.77 -0.76 6.19
N LEU A 701 12.08 -1.25 7.39
CA LEU A 701 12.91 -0.52 8.33
C LEU A 701 14.30 -0.25 7.77
N MET A 702 14.95 -1.24 7.19
CA MET A 702 16.28 -1.06 6.59
C MET A 702 16.27 0.05 5.52
N GLY A 703 15.37 -0.06 4.53
CA GLY A 703 15.25 0.95 3.46
C GLY A 703 14.92 2.35 3.99
N SER A 704 14.12 2.45 5.06
CA SER A 704 13.81 3.74 5.67
C SER A 704 15.02 4.36 6.39
N HIS A 705 15.86 3.55 7.03
CA HIS A 705 17.06 4.03 7.74
C HIS A 705 18.16 4.50 6.78
N GLU A 706 18.30 3.85 5.62
CA GLU A 706 19.22 4.28 4.57
C GLU A 706 18.86 5.69 4.04
N TRP A 707 17.56 5.96 3.84
CA TRP A 707 17.08 7.28 3.45
C TRP A 707 17.27 8.31 4.57
N ALA A 708 17.05 7.93 5.82
CA ALA A 708 17.04 8.85 6.95
C ALA A 708 18.42 9.42 7.29
N THR A 709 18.45 10.70 7.64
CA THR A 709 19.61 11.33 8.31
C THR A 709 19.59 11.10 9.83
N ARG A 710 18.39 10.96 10.40
CA ARG A 710 18.11 10.72 11.81
C ARG A 710 16.86 9.85 11.95
N VAL A 711 16.82 9.03 12.97
CA VAL A 711 15.66 8.16 13.23
C VAL A 711 15.21 8.36 14.67
N ILE A 712 13.90 8.45 14.86
CA ILE A 712 13.25 8.59 16.16
C ILE A 712 12.34 7.39 16.35
N TRP A 713 12.63 6.59 17.37
CA TRP A 713 11.78 5.49 17.78
C TRP A 713 10.94 5.92 18.98
N VAL A 714 9.62 5.88 18.83
CA VAL A 714 8.67 6.20 19.89
C VAL A 714 8.22 4.90 20.53
N VAL A 715 8.44 4.76 21.84
CA VAL A 715 8.09 3.56 22.62
C VAL A 715 7.32 3.94 23.87
N GLN A 716 6.57 2.99 24.43
CA GLN A 716 5.99 3.13 25.77
C GLN A 716 6.88 2.42 26.77
N ASP A 717 6.98 2.92 28.00
CA ASP A 717 7.78 2.33 29.07
C ASP A 717 7.11 1.06 29.63
N THR A 718 7.06 0.01 28.80
CA THR A 718 6.49 -1.30 29.08
C THR A 718 7.36 -2.42 28.52
N ASP A 719 7.32 -3.59 29.16
CA ASP A 719 8.12 -4.75 28.76
C ASP A 719 7.72 -5.24 27.36
N GLU A 720 6.46 -5.06 26.92
CA GLU A 720 6.03 -5.47 25.59
C GLU A 720 6.56 -4.56 24.47
N HIS A 721 6.68 -3.25 24.72
CA HIS A 721 7.34 -2.36 23.75
C HIS A 721 8.83 -2.67 23.69
N LEU A 722 9.46 -2.97 24.83
CA LEU A 722 10.87 -3.35 24.89
C LEU A 722 11.13 -4.62 24.07
N GLY A 723 10.34 -5.68 24.28
CA GLY A 723 10.50 -6.93 23.53
C GLY A 723 10.33 -6.78 22.02
N MET A 724 9.40 -5.94 21.57
CA MET A 724 9.24 -5.64 20.13
C MET A 724 10.39 -4.81 19.56
N ALA A 725 10.85 -3.81 20.31
CA ALA A 725 11.98 -2.98 19.93
C ALA A 725 13.27 -3.82 19.84
N ASP A 726 13.51 -4.70 20.81
CA ASP A 726 14.68 -5.59 20.84
C ASP A 726 14.71 -6.54 19.64
N LEU A 727 13.58 -7.19 19.33
CA LEU A 727 13.46 -8.07 18.15
C LEU A 727 13.79 -7.33 16.84
N GLN A 728 13.28 -6.11 16.67
CA GLN A 728 13.53 -5.33 15.46
C GLN A 728 14.96 -4.76 15.42
N MET A 729 15.48 -4.33 16.56
CA MET A 729 16.86 -3.85 16.71
C MET A 729 17.86 -4.96 16.38
N ALA A 730 17.63 -6.19 16.85
CA ALA A 730 18.47 -7.34 16.54
C ALA A 730 18.54 -7.62 15.03
N ASN A 731 17.44 -7.40 14.29
CA ASN A 731 17.43 -7.53 12.83
C ASN A 731 18.19 -6.39 12.16
N LEU A 732 17.98 -5.14 12.59
CA LEU A 732 18.71 -3.98 12.04
C LEU A 732 20.22 -4.06 12.27
N LYS A 733 20.66 -4.48 13.46
CA LYS A 733 22.08 -4.68 13.78
C LYS A 733 22.75 -5.72 12.88
N LYS A 734 22.02 -6.77 12.49
CA LYS A 734 22.51 -7.79 11.54
C LYS A 734 22.63 -7.26 10.11
N MET A 735 21.86 -6.22 9.76
CA MET A 735 21.77 -5.68 8.40
C MET A 735 22.73 -4.51 8.14
N GLY A 736 23.30 -3.87 9.17
CA GLY A 736 24.30 -2.81 8.98
C GLY A 736 24.48 -1.87 10.16
N GLY A 737 25.24 -0.77 9.97
CA GLY A 737 25.52 0.24 11.00
C GLY A 737 24.44 1.33 11.16
N GLU A 738 23.39 1.30 10.35
CA GLU A 738 22.39 2.37 10.24
C GLU A 738 21.55 2.58 11.51
N TRP A 739 21.50 1.59 12.41
CA TRP A 739 20.79 1.68 13.70
C TRP A 739 21.39 2.73 14.64
N GLN A 740 22.63 3.16 14.43
CA GLN A 740 23.28 4.21 15.23
C GLN A 740 22.61 5.59 15.09
N LYS A 741 21.78 5.78 14.05
CA LYS A 741 20.99 7.01 13.83
C LYS A 741 19.77 7.11 14.76
N ILE A 742 19.43 6.05 15.48
CA ILE A 742 18.21 5.93 16.30
C ILE A 742 18.37 6.69 17.61
N GLY A 743 17.37 7.51 17.94
CA GLY A 743 17.13 8.04 19.29
C GLY A 743 15.78 7.60 19.81
N LEU A 744 15.72 7.12 21.05
CA LEU A 744 14.48 6.65 21.68
C LEU A 744 13.74 7.79 22.41
N LEU A 745 12.48 7.99 22.07
CA LEU A 745 11.52 8.75 22.87
C LEU A 745 10.62 7.78 23.64
N VAL A 746 10.75 7.77 24.95
CA VAL A 746 10.06 6.82 25.84
C VAL A 746 8.86 7.52 26.49
N GLN A 747 7.64 7.02 26.28
CA GLN A 747 6.42 7.51 26.93
C GLN A 747 6.16 6.78 28.24
N GLU A 748 6.09 7.53 29.34
CA GLU A 748 5.74 7.01 30.66
C GLU A 748 4.27 6.56 30.70
N VAL A 749 4.04 5.29 31.02
CA VAL A 749 2.68 4.73 31.19
C VAL A 749 2.46 4.10 32.56
N SER A 750 3.46 3.39 33.08
CA SER A 750 3.35 2.53 34.27
C SER A 750 4.13 3.05 35.48
N GLY A 751 4.97 4.08 35.32
CA GLY A 751 5.89 4.58 36.34
C GLY A 751 7.10 3.68 36.63
N LYS A 752 7.15 2.46 36.06
CA LYS A 752 8.30 1.57 36.06
C LYS A 752 9.30 2.07 35.03
N LYS A 753 10.54 2.35 35.44
CA LYS A 753 11.63 2.74 34.54
C LYS A 753 12.38 1.52 34.04
N ILE A 754 12.30 1.26 32.74
CA ILE A 754 13.07 0.21 32.07
C ILE A 754 14.43 0.78 31.63
N ASP A 755 15.49 -0.03 31.71
CA ASP A 755 16.81 0.34 31.19
C ASP A 755 16.88 0.15 29.66
N TRP A 756 16.21 1.05 28.93
CA TRP A 756 16.15 1.02 27.46
C TRP A 756 17.52 1.10 26.80
N THR A 757 18.40 1.97 27.30
CA THR A 757 19.74 2.18 26.75
C THR A 757 20.60 0.94 26.92
N GLY A 758 20.58 0.32 28.11
CA GLY A 758 21.35 -0.89 28.39
C GLY A 758 20.90 -2.09 27.55
N VAL A 759 19.60 -2.21 27.27
CA VAL A 759 19.06 -3.34 26.50
C VAL A 759 19.23 -3.16 25.00
N LEU A 760 18.90 -1.99 24.45
CA LEU A 760 18.90 -1.78 23.00
C LEU A 760 20.23 -1.25 22.45
N GLU A 761 21.11 -0.75 23.32
CA GLU A 761 22.39 -0.09 22.99
C GLU A 761 22.21 1.17 22.12
N VAL A 762 21.05 1.83 22.22
CA VAL A 762 20.76 3.11 21.55
C VAL A 762 20.36 4.17 22.58
N PRO A 763 20.67 5.45 22.35
CA PRO A 763 20.42 6.50 23.34
C PRO A 763 18.92 6.77 23.52
N VAL A 764 18.48 6.89 24.77
CA VAL A 764 17.21 7.53 25.11
C VAL A 764 17.39 9.04 25.04
N ILE A 765 16.72 9.66 24.06
CA ILE A 765 16.82 11.10 23.83
C ILE A 765 15.82 11.88 24.68
N GLY A 766 14.73 11.25 25.15
CA GLY A 766 13.76 11.91 26.03
C GLY A 766 12.75 10.96 26.68
N PHE A 767 12.31 11.34 27.89
CA PHE A 767 11.20 10.69 28.62
C PHE A 767 9.98 11.61 28.65
N LEU A 768 8.93 11.17 27.98
CA LEU A 768 7.70 11.91 27.80
C LEU A 768 6.69 11.51 28.89
N THR A 769 6.11 12.47 29.59
CA THR A 769 5.11 12.21 30.63
C THR A 769 3.81 11.61 30.07
N LYS A 770 2.99 10.98 30.91
CA LYS A 770 1.71 10.41 30.47
C LYS A 770 0.73 11.43 29.89
N ASP A 771 0.72 12.65 30.43
CA ASP A 771 -0.14 13.74 29.97
C ASP A 771 0.47 14.45 28.74
N ARG A 772 -0.02 14.05 27.56
CA ARG A 772 0.42 14.55 26.25
C ARG A 772 0.08 16.02 26.01
N LEU A 773 -0.93 16.56 26.72
CA LEU A 773 -1.34 17.96 26.57
C LEU A 773 -0.54 18.89 27.49
N SER A 774 0.22 18.33 28.44
CA SER A 774 1.00 19.14 29.37
C SER A 774 2.11 19.92 28.67
N LYS A 775 2.32 21.17 29.10
CA LYS A 775 3.47 22.00 28.65
C LYS A 775 4.81 21.28 28.83
N LYS A 776 4.91 20.47 29.90
CA LYS A 776 6.10 19.66 30.20
C LYS A 776 6.35 18.61 29.11
N TRP A 777 5.31 17.91 28.66
CA TRP A 777 5.42 16.92 27.59
C TRP A 777 5.94 17.54 26.29
N LYS A 778 5.31 18.63 25.86
CA LYS A 778 5.70 19.37 24.65
C LYS A 778 7.13 19.91 24.74
N HIS A 779 7.46 20.53 25.87
CA HIS A 779 8.80 21.07 26.11
C HIS A 779 9.88 19.97 26.06
N THR A 780 9.65 18.84 26.72
CA THR A 780 10.59 17.70 26.68
C THR A 780 10.70 17.16 25.26
N LEU A 781 9.58 16.96 24.56
CA LEU A 781 9.59 16.48 23.18
C LEU A 781 10.46 17.37 22.28
N HIS A 782 10.20 18.68 22.26
CA HIS A 782 10.92 19.60 21.38
C HIS A 782 12.41 19.68 21.75
N THR A 783 12.73 19.78 23.04
CA THR A 783 14.12 19.91 23.49
C THR A 783 14.92 18.65 23.16
N SER A 784 14.38 17.47 23.49
CA SER A 784 15.01 16.18 23.22
C SER A 784 15.23 15.92 21.73
N VAL A 785 14.22 16.21 20.90
CA VAL A 785 14.31 16.02 19.45
C VAL A 785 15.30 17.00 18.84
N ASN A 786 15.27 18.29 19.23
CA ASN A 786 16.24 19.27 18.73
C ASN A 786 17.69 18.86 19.04
N GLN A 787 17.95 18.39 20.26
CA GLN A 787 19.27 17.90 20.64
C GLN A 787 19.70 16.69 19.79
N HIS A 788 18.81 15.71 19.57
CA HIS A 788 19.10 14.53 18.75
C HIS A 788 19.39 14.88 17.28
N LEU A 789 18.67 15.86 16.75
CA LEU A 789 18.88 16.34 15.39
C LEU A 789 20.14 17.21 15.26
N GLY A 790 20.78 17.58 16.38
CA GLY A 790 22.04 18.33 16.40
C GLY A 790 21.87 19.84 16.45
N PHE A 791 20.70 20.33 16.85
CA PHE A 791 20.47 21.76 17.08
C PHE A 791 20.92 22.14 18.47
N ILE A 792 22.03 22.87 18.54
CA ILE A 792 22.44 23.54 19.76
C ILE A 792 21.47 24.70 19.97
N SER A 793 20.64 24.63 21.02
CA SER A 793 19.89 25.80 21.46
C SER A 793 20.90 26.88 21.84
N LYS A 794 20.93 27.97 21.07
CA LYS A 794 21.61 29.19 21.52
C LYS A 794 20.81 29.84 22.63
#